data_AF-A0A812LYU4-F1
#
_entry.id   AF-A0A812LYU4-F1
#
_cell.length_a   1.000
_cell.length_b   1.000
_cell.length_c   1.000
_cell.angle_alpha   90.00
_cell.angle_beta   90.00
_cell.angle_gamma   90.00
#
_symmetry.space_group_name_H-M   'P 1'
#
loop_
_entity.id
_entity.type
_entity.pdbx_description
1 polymer ?
#
loop_
_entity_poly.entity_id
_entity_poly.type
_entity_poly.pdbx_seq_one_letter_code
_entity_poly.pdbx_strand_id
1 'polypeptide(L)'
;MVNEEGGADPEQFRVEGLFDRMDAIGKAMLGVTTQCAQCHTHKFDPLTHEDYFGLYAYLNNVHEATIAVYTDEEQTEIERIHAQVNAIEEELKAATPDWRERLSEWAKQTRGDEVAWQAVKVERENFTGEKFSYLDDLSVLSQGMTGTQLTADMAGKPAPGRYAAVRVEFLTHPSLPRGGPGRSIYGTHALTEFRCFYTSPSGERRQLKIASASSDRELPDREMEHPFVDTTKPTDPRRVGPIAYAIDEDLNTGWHTKSGPADRNRDCKAVFVLAEPIEIEEGGVLTFRLKQDHGGWNANDTQTNMAGRYRFSVTKAPAPVADPLPRSVRDIVNRDEASWSRSDVAELFGYWRTTQADWLAPNERIAAALAEYPEGVNQCVVIEREEPRVTHLLQRGDFLKPGDVIEPHTPTFLHPQPADSPSTRLGLARWVASRDSPTTSRAFVNRVWQAYFGTGIVETPEDLGSQAPPPSHPELLDWLAVEFMDSGWRQKPLHRRIVLSAAYQQSSRVTNEHRECDPSNRWLARAPRLRVGAESVRDIALATSGLLEDRVGGPTVYPLTPMFLLEPPASYGKKPWDLSKGSERYRRSLYVQKYRTSVHPPLQLFDAPNGAVSCVRRNRSNTPLQALTLLNEEQFVECSREMAERVIAMDEGDEARIETAFLLCVGRKPRAEELTVVLDYLQSVRSGIDAGAIDAVAIVGDEAAASDTVSRRWFLQQCGVGLGAIALQGLMANDTLGATAAADPLAPKAPHFAPRAKNVILLFMGGGPSQFEMWDYKPALLKHDGQLPPAELLEGYRAAFINPQSKLLGPRYKFAPAGGSGLMVSELLPHTSKMLDDLCVVRSAKTDAFNHAPAQLLMQTGSQQFGRPSFGAWTTYGLGSESRDLPAFVVFNSGKNGPSAGTANWGSGFLPTVHAGVEFRTVGDPVLYLSNPEGVTSELQQSTVNTVNALNRQNLDLVGDAEIATRINSYEMAYRMQASAPEAVGVASESQHVLDLYGVDPAKPSFAKNCLLARRLVERGVRFVQLFHESWDQHGDLKKDIVKNCADTDQGCAALVTDLKQRGLLDETLVIWCGEFGRTPMVEGGDDGRDHHPNAFTIWMAGGGVKPGLVYGATDELGFNVTENPVHVHDLQATLLQLLGFDHKQLTYRFQGRDFRLTDVHGEVVHDLIA
;
A
#
# COMPACT_ATOMS: atom_id res chain seq x y z
N MET A 1 6.84 5.94 -3.11
CA MET A 1 6.32 5.30 -4.34
C MET A 1 5.04 6.01 -4.74
N VAL A 2 5.02 6.68 -5.89
CA VAL A 2 3.80 7.25 -6.50
C VAL A 2 2.91 6.13 -7.06
N ASN A 3 1.59 6.30 -6.98
CA ASN A 3 0.62 5.42 -7.65
C ASN A 3 0.50 5.80 -9.14
N GLU A 4 0.23 4.83 -10.01
CA GLU A 4 -0.04 5.12 -11.44
C GLU A 4 -1.43 5.74 -11.67
N GLU A 5 -2.27 5.78 -10.64
CA GLU A 5 -3.57 6.44 -10.67
C GLU A 5 -3.38 7.93 -10.93
N GLY A 6 -4.14 8.46 -11.90
CA GLY A 6 -4.18 9.88 -12.20
C GLY A 6 -3.16 10.42 -13.19
N GLY A 7 -2.70 9.58 -14.10
CA GLY A 7 -1.96 10.05 -15.27
C GLY A 7 -0.49 10.40 -14.97
N ALA A 8 0.07 9.85 -13.90
CA ALA A 8 1.49 9.92 -13.57
C ALA A 8 2.36 9.65 -14.81
N ASP A 9 3.43 10.44 -14.96
CA ASP A 9 4.38 10.26 -16.04
C ASP A 9 5.09 8.89 -15.87
N PRO A 10 5.07 7.98 -16.88
CA PRO A 10 5.70 6.67 -16.75
C PRO A 10 7.19 6.74 -16.40
N GLU A 11 7.90 7.77 -16.87
CA GLU A 11 9.29 7.99 -16.55
C GLU A 11 9.46 8.48 -15.11
N GLN A 12 8.58 9.37 -14.62
CA GLN A 12 8.56 9.73 -13.19
C GLN A 12 8.39 8.50 -12.31
N PHE A 13 7.37 7.67 -12.60
CA PHE A 13 7.07 6.47 -11.82
C PHE A 13 8.28 5.53 -11.77
N ARG A 14 8.93 5.31 -12.91
CA ARG A 14 10.13 4.47 -13.03
C ARG A 14 11.31 5.05 -12.25
N VAL A 15 11.59 6.35 -12.38
CA VAL A 15 12.70 7.02 -11.70
C VAL A 15 12.51 7.00 -10.18
N GLU A 16 11.30 7.24 -9.69
CA GLU A 16 10.99 7.10 -8.27
C GLU A 16 11.12 5.65 -7.77
N GLY A 17 10.72 4.67 -8.58
CA GLY A 17 10.96 3.25 -8.29
C GLY A 17 12.44 2.92 -8.19
N LEU A 18 13.30 3.56 -9.01
CA LEU A 18 14.75 3.43 -8.88
C LEU A 18 15.30 4.12 -7.63
N PHE A 19 14.79 5.29 -7.26
CA PHE A 19 15.17 5.93 -5.99
C PHE A 19 14.80 5.07 -4.77
N ASP A 20 13.64 4.41 -4.79
CA ASP A 20 13.24 3.46 -3.75
C ASP A 20 14.18 2.24 -3.69
N ARG A 21 14.58 1.69 -4.84
CA ARG A 21 15.58 0.60 -4.91
C ARG A 21 16.94 1.03 -4.39
N MET A 22 17.37 2.24 -4.73
CA MET A 22 18.62 2.83 -4.24
C MET A 22 18.62 3.00 -2.73
N ASP A 23 17.50 3.44 -2.16
CA ASP A 23 17.30 3.52 -0.71
C ASP A 23 17.32 2.13 -0.06
N ALA A 24 16.61 1.16 -0.64
CA ALA A 24 16.59 -0.22 -0.15
C ALA A 24 17.99 -0.86 -0.16
N ILE A 25 18.77 -0.68 -1.23
CA ILE A 25 20.15 -1.19 -1.32
C ILE A 25 21.04 -0.46 -0.31
N GLY A 26 20.95 0.87 -0.22
CA GLY A 26 21.67 1.67 0.76
C GLY A 26 21.45 1.18 2.19
N LYS A 27 20.19 1.13 2.63
CA LYS A 27 19.81 0.75 4.00
C LYS A 27 19.98 -0.74 4.29
N ALA A 28 19.51 -1.61 3.40
CA ALA A 28 19.41 -3.05 3.69
C ALA A 28 20.65 -3.86 3.28
N MET A 29 21.52 -3.34 2.41
CA MET A 29 22.72 -4.05 1.98
C MET A 29 23.99 -3.30 2.40
N LEU A 30 24.06 -1.99 2.16
CA LEU A 30 25.27 -1.22 2.45
C LEU A 30 25.30 -0.67 3.88
N GLY A 31 24.15 -0.53 4.55
CA GLY A 31 24.08 0.17 5.83
C GLY A 31 24.58 1.62 5.72
N VAL A 32 24.21 2.32 4.64
CA VAL A 32 24.53 3.74 4.41
C VAL A 32 23.29 4.46 3.90
N THR A 33 23.04 5.68 4.40
CA THR A 33 21.93 6.52 3.91
C THR A 33 22.30 7.19 2.59
N THR A 34 21.85 6.62 1.47
CA THR A 34 22.17 7.13 0.13
C THR A 34 21.25 8.25 -0.33
N GLN A 35 20.07 8.42 0.27
CA GLN A 35 19.02 9.33 -0.22
C GLN A 35 19.44 10.80 -0.31
N CYS A 36 20.23 11.34 0.62
CA CYS A 36 20.68 12.73 0.50
C CYS A 36 21.53 12.95 -0.76
N ALA A 37 22.26 11.93 -1.20
CA ALA A 37 23.08 11.96 -2.40
C ALA A 37 22.27 12.03 -3.71
N GLN A 38 20.96 11.80 -3.67
CA GLN A 38 20.05 11.92 -4.81
C GLN A 38 19.97 13.35 -5.37
N CYS A 39 20.10 14.36 -4.50
CA CYS A 39 19.89 15.76 -4.88
C CYS A 39 21.19 16.57 -4.91
N HIS A 40 22.18 16.20 -4.10
CA HIS A 40 23.46 16.87 -3.96
C HIS A 40 24.47 15.93 -3.33
N THR A 41 25.77 16.21 -3.40
CA THR A 41 26.79 15.43 -2.67
C THR A 41 26.41 15.32 -1.19
N HIS A 42 26.49 14.10 -0.65
CA HIS A 42 26.08 13.83 0.72
C HIS A 42 26.84 14.74 1.69
N LYS A 43 26.11 15.36 2.62
CA LYS A 43 26.66 16.46 3.44
C LYS A 43 27.70 16.00 4.46
N PHE A 44 27.56 14.76 4.95
CA PHE A 44 28.33 14.24 6.08
C PHE A 44 29.25 13.08 5.66
N ASP A 45 28.66 12.06 5.05
CA ASP A 45 29.40 10.91 4.51
C ASP A 45 30.04 11.19 3.14
N PRO A 46 31.17 10.53 2.82
CA PRO A 46 31.94 10.73 1.58
C PRO A 46 31.26 10.09 0.35
N LEU A 47 29.95 10.23 0.21
CA LEU A 47 29.17 9.77 -0.93
C LEU A 47 28.85 10.97 -1.83
N THR A 48 29.50 11.04 -2.99
CA THR A 48 29.23 12.12 -3.95
C THR A 48 27.92 11.93 -4.68
N HIS A 49 27.39 13.02 -5.25
CA HIS A 49 26.22 12.96 -6.14
C HIS A 49 26.49 12.03 -7.33
N GLU A 50 27.72 12.05 -7.84
CA GLU A 50 28.18 11.19 -8.93
C GLU A 50 28.22 9.71 -8.52
N ASP A 51 28.77 9.39 -7.34
CA ASP A 51 28.78 8.01 -6.80
C ASP A 51 27.35 7.44 -6.70
N TYR A 52 26.37 8.26 -6.30
CA TYR A 52 24.98 7.86 -6.24
C TYR A 52 24.44 7.47 -7.61
N PHE A 53 24.68 8.31 -8.63
CA PHE A 53 24.23 8.02 -9.99
C PHE A 53 25.04 6.92 -10.68
N GLY A 54 26.28 6.69 -10.27
CA GLY A 54 27.08 5.52 -10.66
C GLY A 54 26.46 4.20 -10.21
N LEU A 55 26.03 4.14 -8.95
CA LEU A 55 25.28 3.00 -8.42
C LEU A 55 23.89 2.86 -9.08
N TYR A 56 23.19 3.98 -9.26
CA TYR A 56 21.90 4.03 -9.95
C TYR A 56 21.99 3.45 -11.36
N ALA A 57 23.08 3.73 -12.10
CA ALA A 57 23.25 3.27 -13.48
C ALA A 57 23.22 1.74 -13.62
N TYR A 58 23.74 0.99 -12.64
CA TYR A 58 23.62 -0.48 -12.62
C TYR A 58 22.16 -0.95 -12.58
N LEU A 59 21.27 -0.18 -11.93
CA LEU A 59 19.85 -0.52 -11.79
C LEU A 59 18.99 0.07 -12.91
N ASN A 60 19.47 1.11 -13.58
CA ASN A 60 18.77 1.79 -14.68
C ASN A 60 18.69 0.92 -15.95
N ASN A 61 19.57 -0.08 -16.08
CA ASN A 61 19.66 -0.95 -17.25
C ASN A 61 18.77 -2.21 -17.18
N VAL A 62 17.48 -2.08 -16.86
CA VAL A 62 16.55 -3.23 -16.82
C VAL A 62 15.18 -2.95 -17.44
N HIS A 63 14.54 -4.01 -17.91
CA HIS A 63 13.09 -4.11 -18.10
C HIS A 63 12.47 -4.72 -16.84
N GLU A 64 11.45 -4.08 -16.31
CA GLU A 64 10.52 -4.72 -15.37
C GLU A 64 9.59 -5.60 -16.20
N ALA A 65 9.70 -6.90 -16.02
CA ALA A 65 9.07 -7.91 -16.86
C ALA A 65 8.24 -8.84 -15.98
N THR A 66 7.09 -9.27 -16.49
CA THR A 66 6.34 -10.38 -15.90
C THR A 66 6.60 -11.59 -16.76
N ILE A 67 7.28 -12.62 -16.25
CA ILE A 67 7.58 -13.83 -17.02
C ILE A 67 6.86 -15.04 -16.42
N ALA A 68 6.75 -16.12 -17.21
CA ALA A 68 6.39 -17.42 -16.66
C ALA A 68 7.62 -18.04 -15.98
N VAL A 69 7.44 -18.52 -14.76
CA VAL A 69 8.43 -19.29 -14.00
C VAL A 69 7.85 -20.67 -13.72
N TYR A 70 8.69 -21.68 -13.79
CA TYR A 70 8.33 -23.08 -13.70
C TYR A 70 8.98 -23.73 -12.49
N THR A 71 8.28 -24.66 -11.84
CA THR A 71 8.85 -25.53 -10.80
C THR A 71 9.85 -26.53 -11.42
N ASP A 72 10.67 -27.18 -10.59
CA ASP A 72 11.61 -28.21 -11.08
C ASP A 72 10.88 -29.36 -11.80
N GLU A 73 9.67 -29.71 -11.34
CA GLU A 73 8.81 -30.72 -11.96
C GLU A 73 8.30 -30.25 -13.34
N GLU A 74 7.80 -29.01 -13.42
CA GLU A 74 7.37 -28.40 -14.68
C GLU A 74 8.55 -28.22 -15.66
N GLN A 75 9.75 -27.88 -15.18
CA GLN A 75 10.95 -27.78 -16.02
C GLN A 75 11.34 -29.15 -16.58
N THR A 76 11.32 -30.19 -15.76
CA THR A 76 11.56 -31.57 -16.21
C THR A 76 10.57 -31.97 -17.30
N GLU A 77 9.31 -31.55 -17.14
CA GLU A 77 8.26 -31.79 -18.13
C GLU A 77 8.51 -31.03 -19.44
N ILE A 78 8.91 -29.75 -19.37
CA ILE A 78 9.31 -28.96 -20.53
C ILE A 78 10.48 -29.63 -21.27
N GLU A 79 11.50 -30.08 -20.55
CA GLU A 79 12.65 -30.79 -21.13
C GLU A 79 12.20 -32.09 -21.82
N ARG A 80 11.29 -32.85 -21.21
CA ARG A 80 10.70 -34.05 -21.80
C ARG A 80 9.96 -33.74 -23.09
N ILE A 81 9.12 -32.70 -23.10
CA ILE A 81 8.37 -32.27 -24.28
C ILE A 81 9.32 -31.85 -25.40
N HIS A 82 10.32 -31.01 -25.10
CA HIS A 82 11.33 -30.63 -26.09
C HIS A 82 12.12 -31.83 -26.62
N ALA A 83 12.49 -32.78 -25.77
CA ALA A 83 13.15 -34.01 -26.20
C ALA A 83 12.26 -34.85 -27.13
N GLN A 84 10.95 -34.92 -26.88
CA GLN A 84 10.00 -35.60 -27.77
C GLN A 84 9.88 -34.92 -29.12
N VAL A 85 9.74 -33.58 -29.14
CA VAL A 85 9.68 -32.80 -30.38
C VAL A 85 10.97 -33.01 -31.18
N ASN A 86 12.13 -32.88 -30.54
CA ASN A 86 13.42 -33.09 -31.18
C ASN A 86 13.56 -34.53 -31.72
N ALA A 87 13.11 -35.55 -30.99
CA ALA A 87 13.16 -36.93 -31.46
C ALA A 87 12.32 -37.15 -32.73
N ILE A 88 11.13 -36.54 -32.80
CA ILE A 88 10.27 -36.59 -34.00
C ILE A 88 10.91 -35.84 -35.17
N GLU A 89 11.51 -34.68 -34.91
CA GLU A 89 12.21 -33.92 -35.95
C GLU A 89 13.45 -34.65 -36.47
N GLU A 90 14.22 -35.34 -35.62
CA GLU A 90 15.33 -36.17 -36.05
C GLU A 90 14.88 -37.43 -36.79
N GLU A 91 13.74 -38.03 -36.40
CA GLU A 91 13.08 -39.11 -37.16
C GLU A 91 12.76 -38.64 -38.60
N LEU A 92 12.19 -37.44 -38.74
CA LEU A 92 11.90 -36.82 -40.04
C LEU A 92 13.15 -36.55 -40.87
N LYS A 93 14.21 -35.99 -40.26
CA LYS A 93 15.48 -35.71 -40.93
C LYS A 93 16.18 -36.99 -41.38
N ALA A 94 16.14 -38.05 -40.56
CA ALA A 94 16.71 -39.35 -40.92
C ALA A 94 15.95 -40.04 -42.06
N ALA A 95 14.61 -39.92 -42.07
CA ALA A 95 13.76 -40.45 -43.13
C ALA A 95 13.85 -39.65 -44.45
N THR A 96 14.36 -38.41 -44.40
CA THR A 96 14.46 -37.49 -45.55
C THR A 96 15.90 -36.98 -45.71
N PRO A 97 16.86 -37.77 -46.22
CA PRO A 97 18.28 -37.40 -46.23
C PRO A 97 18.62 -36.11 -47.00
N ASP A 98 17.78 -35.72 -47.96
CA ASP A 98 17.87 -34.51 -48.78
C ASP A 98 17.15 -33.29 -48.17
N TRP A 99 16.68 -33.37 -46.92
CA TRP A 99 15.89 -32.30 -46.27
C TRP A 99 16.60 -30.94 -46.29
N ARG A 100 17.93 -30.89 -46.20
CA ARG A 100 18.68 -29.63 -46.24
C ARG A 100 18.62 -28.96 -47.60
N GLU A 101 18.73 -29.74 -48.67
CA GLU A 101 18.67 -29.23 -50.03
C GLU A 101 17.26 -28.68 -50.30
N ARG A 102 16.23 -29.43 -49.90
CA ARG A 102 14.83 -29.04 -49.98
C ARG A 102 14.49 -27.81 -49.14
N LEU A 103 15.05 -27.70 -47.93
CA LEU A 103 14.88 -26.52 -47.07
C LEU A 103 15.53 -25.28 -47.71
N SER A 104 16.74 -25.41 -48.27
CA SER A 104 17.39 -24.30 -48.97
C SER A 104 16.62 -23.89 -50.22
N GLU A 105 16.07 -24.85 -50.96
CA GLU A 105 15.26 -24.58 -52.14
C GLU A 105 13.96 -23.86 -51.76
N TRP A 106 13.26 -24.35 -50.73
CA TRP A 106 12.08 -23.67 -50.17
C TRP A 106 12.41 -22.24 -49.72
N ALA A 107 13.51 -22.04 -48.99
CA ALA A 107 13.93 -20.72 -48.55
C ALA A 107 14.24 -19.80 -49.74
N LYS A 108 14.92 -20.29 -50.79
CA LYS A 108 15.18 -19.53 -52.03
C LYS A 108 13.89 -19.15 -52.75
N GLN A 109 12.92 -20.05 -52.83
CA GLN A 109 11.60 -19.78 -53.42
C GLN A 109 10.78 -18.80 -52.59
N THR A 110 10.97 -18.80 -51.27
CA THR A 110 10.21 -17.97 -50.33
C THR A 110 10.86 -16.59 -50.12
N ARG A 111 12.11 -16.40 -50.56
CA ARG A 111 12.87 -15.15 -50.42
C ARG A 111 12.30 -14.06 -51.34
N GLY A 112 12.07 -12.87 -50.80
CA GLY A 112 11.74 -11.67 -51.59
C GLY A 112 10.29 -11.50 -52.02
N ASP A 113 9.37 -12.40 -51.65
CA ASP A 113 7.92 -12.29 -51.90
C ASP A 113 7.20 -11.25 -50.99
N GLU A 114 7.87 -10.16 -50.63
CA GLU A 114 7.29 -9.17 -49.72
C GLU A 114 6.62 -8.02 -50.48
N VAL A 115 5.32 -7.87 -50.23
CA VAL A 115 4.60 -6.63 -50.55
C VAL A 115 5.34 -5.46 -49.90
N ALA A 116 5.68 -4.43 -50.66
CA ALA A 116 6.35 -3.25 -50.10
C ALA A 116 5.41 -2.52 -49.12
N TRP A 117 5.75 -2.56 -47.83
CA TRP A 117 5.04 -1.87 -46.75
C TRP A 117 5.79 -0.61 -46.33
N GLN A 118 5.06 0.48 -46.14
CA GLN A 118 5.58 1.72 -45.59
C GLN A 118 5.08 1.88 -44.14
N ALA A 119 5.99 1.82 -43.18
CA ALA A 119 5.66 2.12 -41.78
C ALA A 119 5.21 3.58 -41.63
N VAL A 120 4.19 3.80 -40.80
CA VAL A 120 3.60 5.12 -40.54
C VAL A 120 3.95 5.53 -39.12
N LYS A 121 4.64 6.67 -38.96
CA LYS A 121 4.78 7.30 -37.65
C LYS A 121 3.41 7.79 -37.19
N VAL A 122 2.93 7.27 -36.07
CA VAL A 122 1.64 7.61 -35.48
C VAL A 122 1.81 8.34 -34.16
N GLU A 123 0.82 9.14 -33.81
CA GLU A 123 0.65 9.80 -32.52
C GLU A 123 -0.81 9.62 -32.07
N ARG A 124 -1.05 9.59 -30.77
CA ARG A 124 -2.39 9.42 -30.20
C ARG A 124 -3.29 10.63 -30.49
N GLU A 125 -4.52 10.40 -30.95
CA GLU A 125 -5.51 11.46 -31.24
C GLU A 125 -6.46 11.74 -30.04
N ASN A 126 -6.83 10.72 -29.24
CA ASN A 126 -7.86 10.84 -28.19
C ASN A 126 -7.33 10.49 -26.77
N PHE A 127 -7.70 11.23 -25.72
CA PHE A 127 -7.27 10.95 -24.34
C PHE A 127 -8.18 9.90 -23.67
N THR A 128 -7.58 8.79 -23.19
CA THR A 128 -8.27 7.65 -22.54
C THR A 128 -7.50 7.10 -21.32
N GLY A 129 -6.64 7.92 -20.69
CA GLY A 129 -5.86 7.53 -19.50
C GLY A 129 -4.60 6.68 -19.76
N GLU A 130 -4.61 5.80 -20.76
CA GLU A 130 -3.42 4.99 -21.15
C GLU A 130 -2.25 5.89 -21.62
N LYS A 131 -1.00 5.49 -21.40
CA LYS A 131 0.20 6.22 -21.87
C LYS A 131 0.93 5.39 -22.93
N PHE A 132 1.75 6.05 -23.74
CA PHE A 132 2.47 5.40 -24.84
C PHE A 132 3.93 5.86 -24.91
N SER A 133 4.83 4.92 -25.18
CA SER A 133 6.19 5.19 -25.63
C SER A 133 6.28 4.92 -27.13
N TYR A 134 6.85 5.86 -27.89
CA TYR A 134 7.11 5.70 -29.32
C TYR A 134 8.56 5.25 -29.51
N LEU A 135 8.76 4.12 -30.18
CA LEU A 135 10.06 3.49 -30.37
C LEU A 135 10.67 3.84 -31.73
N ASP A 136 11.99 3.70 -31.87
CA ASP A 136 12.74 4.06 -33.08
C ASP A 136 12.33 3.24 -34.32
N ASP A 137 11.81 2.04 -34.12
CA ASP A 137 11.26 1.18 -35.18
C ASP A 137 9.83 1.57 -35.60
N LEU A 138 9.37 2.76 -35.19
CA LEU A 138 8.04 3.33 -35.39
C LEU A 138 6.89 2.52 -34.76
N SER A 139 7.20 1.59 -33.86
CA SER A 139 6.19 0.92 -33.04
C SER A 139 5.83 1.75 -31.81
N VAL A 140 4.64 1.49 -31.28
CA VAL A 140 4.09 2.12 -30.09
C VAL A 140 4.01 1.07 -29.01
N LEU A 141 4.57 1.36 -27.83
CA LEU A 141 4.49 0.54 -26.63
C LEU A 141 3.52 1.18 -25.63
N SER A 142 2.41 0.49 -25.36
CA SER A 142 1.43 0.86 -24.33
C SER A 142 2.02 0.74 -22.92
N GLN A 143 1.72 1.73 -22.08
CA GLN A 143 2.26 1.90 -20.71
C GLN A 143 1.18 2.42 -19.73
N GLY A 144 1.51 2.41 -18.44
CA GLY A 144 0.65 2.88 -17.34
C GLY A 144 -0.55 1.99 -17.06
N MET A 145 -1.51 2.47 -16.27
CA MET A 145 -2.73 1.71 -15.93
C MET A 145 -3.52 1.34 -17.20
N THR A 146 -4.02 0.10 -17.25
CA THR A 146 -4.77 -0.45 -18.40
C THR A 146 -6.22 -0.71 -17.99
N GLY A 147 -7.18 -0.22 -18.75
CA GLY A 147 -8.59 -0.55 -18.56
C GLY A 147 -8.95 -1.96 -19.04
N THR A 148 -10.18 -2.41 -18.74
CA THR A 148 -10.76 -3.64 -19.32
C THR A 148 -11.43 -3.40 -20.67
N GLN A 149 -11.65 -2.13 -21.03
CA GLN A 149 -12.16 -1.69 -22.33
C GLN A 149 -11.38 -0.45 -22.77
N LEU A 150 -11.09 -0.36 -24.06
CA LEU A 150 -10.28 0.73 -24.62
C LEU A 150 -10.60 0.96 -26.10
N THR A 151 -10.64 2.23 -26.49
CA THR A 151 -10.59 2.65 -27.90
C THR A 151 -9.41 3.59 -28.11
N ALA A 152 -8.39 3.11 -28.83
CA ALA A 152 -7.20 3.89 -29.13
C ALA A 152 -7.24 4.40 -30.58
N ASP A 153 -7.24 5.72 -30.76
CA ASP A 153 -7.13 6.37 -32.07
C ASP A 153 -5.69 6.83 -32.27
N MET A 154 -5.02 6.25 -33.27
CA MET A 154 -3.63 6.51 -33.62
C MET A 154 -3.58 7.23 -34.97
N ALA A 155 -3.26 8.51 -34.97
CA ALA A 155 -3.20 9.35 -36.15
C ALA A 155 -1.78 9.40 -36.72
N GLY A 156 -1.62 9.17 -38.02
CA GLY A 156 -0.34 9.23 -38.71
C GLY A 156 -0.45 9.91 -40.07
N LYS A 157 0.68 10.46 -40.54
CA LYS A 157 0.80 11.12 -41.85
C LYS A 157 1.69 10.29 -42.77
N PRO A 158 1.13 9.34 -43.55
CA PRO A 158 1.92 8.60 -44.53
C PRO A 158 2.37 9.52 -45.66
N ALA A 159 3.31 9.06 -46.49
CA ALA A 159 3.72 9.82 -47.68
C ALA A 159 2.54 9.95 -48.66
N PRO A 160 2.46 11.03 -49.46
CA PRO A 160 1.40 11.17 -50.46
C PRO A 160 1.33 10.00 -51.44
N GLY A 161 0.12 9.61 -51.80
CA GLY A 161 -0.14 8.60 -52.83
C GLY A 161 -1.34 7.70 -52.56
N ARG A 162 -1.55 6.77 -53.49
CA ARG A 162 -2.68 5.84 -53.48
C ARG A 162 -2.38 4.55 -52.71
N TYR A 163 -3.06 4.33 -51.59
CA TYR A 163 -2.89 3.13 -50.75
C TYR A 163 -4.14 2.25 -50.78
N ALA A 164 -3.95 0.94 -50.75
CA ALA A 164 -5.03 -0.03 -50.87
C ALA A 164 -5.19 -0.92 -49.63
N ALA A 165 -4.22 -0.94 -48.71
CA ALA A 165 -4.32 -1.71 -47.48
C ALA A 165 -3.48 -1.13 -46.33
N VAL A 166 -3.86 -1.53 -45.11
CA VAL A 166 -3.18 -1.22 -43.85
C VAL A 166 -2.72 -2.53 -43.21
N ARG A 167 -1.49 -2.56 -42.68
CA ARG A 167 -0.97 -3.64 -41.84
C ARG A 167 -0.82 -3.14 -40.41
N VAL A 168 -1.28 -3.94 -39.46
CA VAL A 168 -1.02 -3.78 -38.03
C VAL A 168 -0.15 -4.95 -37.57
N GLU A 169 1.06 -4.64 -37.13
CA GLU A 169 1.96 -5.62 -36.52
C GLU A 169 1.80 -5.51 -35.01
N PHE A 170 1.59 -6.62 -34.32
CA PHE A 170 1.59 -6.72 -32.87
C PHE A 170 2.87 -7.45 -32.46
N LEU A 171 3.72 -6.74 -31.71
CA LEU A 171 5.12 -7.11 -31.54
C LEU A 171 5.39 -7.48 -30.08
N THR A 172 6.21 -8.49 -29.88
CA THR A 172 6.71 -8.87 -28.55
C THR A 172 7.59 -7.77 -27.95
N HIS A 173 7.62 -7.72 -26.62
CA HIS A 173 8.51 -6.82 -25.89
C HIS A 173 8.78 -7.35 -24.48
N PRO A 174 10.04 -7.31 -23.97
CA PRO A 174 10.38 -7.88 -22.67
C PRO A 174 9.61 -7.29 -21.47
N SER A 175 9.16 -6.04 -21.55
CA SER A 175 8.37 -5.41 -20.48
C SER A 175 6.88 -5.76 -20.50
N LEU A 176 6.40 -6.47 -21.52
CA LEU A 176 5.02 -6.94 -21.58
C LEU A 176 4.88 -8.28 -20.86
N PRO A 177 3.69 -8.62 -20.34
CA PRO A 177 3.45 -9.90 -19.70
C PRO A 177 3.88 -11.07 -20.59
N ARG A 178 4.62 -12.01 -20.01
CA ARG A 178 5.27 -13.17 -20.62
C ARG A 178 6.08 -12.85 -21.89
N GLY A 179 6.51 -11.59 -22.06
CA GLY A 179 7.18 -11.11 -23.27
C GLY A 179 6.29 -11.06 -24.51
N GLY A 180 4.98 -11.30 -24.38
CA GLY A 180 4.06 -11.38 -25.50
C GLY A 180 3.69 -10.01 -26.10
N PRO A 181 2.93 -9.98 -27.21
CA PRO A 181 2.54 -8.73 -27.88
C PRO A 181 1.39 -7.97 -27.21
N GLY A 182 0.75 -8.56 -26.19
CA GLY A 182 -0.39 -7.98 -25.47
C GLY A 182 -0.14 -7.73 -23.99
N ARG A 183 -1.11 -7.10 -23.34
CA ARG A 183 -1.09 -6.68 -21.92
C ARG A 183 -1.87 -7.62 -21.00
N SER A 184 -2.46 -8.69 -21.53
CA SER A 184 -3.12 -9.70 -20.70
C SER A 184 -2.12 -10.44 -19.82
N ILE A 185 -2.56 -11.09 -18.76
CA ILE A 185 -1.69 -11.93 -17.91
C ILE A 185 -0.99 -13.07 -18.66
N TYR A 186 -1.45 -13.38 -19.88
CA TYR A 186 -0.87 -14.40 -20.75
C TYR A 186 0.03 -13.81 -21.83
N GLY A 187 0.23 -12.49 -21.88
CA GLY A 187 0.97 -11.81 -22.95
C GLY A 187 0.21 -11.67 -24.27
N THR A 188 -1.10 -11.91 -24.25
CA THR A 188 -1.97 -11.91 -25.44
C THR A 188 -2.86 -10.67 -25.48
N HIS A 189 -3.55 -10.47 -26.60
CA HIS A 189 -4.54 -9.41 -26.76
C HIS A 189 -5.78 -9.93 -27.50
N ALA A 190 -6.86 -9.15 -27.47
CA ALA A 190 -8.02 -9.32 -28.33
C ALA A 190 -8.45 -7.98 -28.95
N LEU A 191 -8.52 -7.94 -30.28
CA LEU A 191 -8.98 -6.81 -31.07
C LEU A 191 -10.47 -7.02 -31.40
N THR A 192 -11.35 -6.26 -30.76
CA THR A 192 -12.80 -6.28 -31.05
C THR A 192 -13.06 -5.79 -32.46
N GLU A 193 -12.51 -4.64 -32.82
CA GLU A 193 -12.85 -4.00 -34.08
C GLU A 193 -11.71 -3.06 -34.52
N PHE A 194 -11.39 -3.10 -35.80
CA PHE A 194 -10.45 -2.19 -36.45
C PHE A 194 -11.17 -1.25 -37.42
N ARG A 195 -10.94 0.05 -37.27
CA ARG A 195 -11.43 1.06 -38.23
C ARG A 195 -10.32 1.98 -38.68
N CYS A 196 -10.41 2.45 -39.92
CA CYS A 196 -9.50 3.44 -40.45
C CYS A 196 -10.28 4.66 -40.94
N PHE A 197 -9.77 5.86 -40.66
CA PHE A 197 -10.35 7.12 -41.10
C PHE A 197 -9.31 7.92 -41.88
N TYR A 198 -9.77 8.64 -42.89
CA TYR A 198 -8.96 9.65 -43.58
C TYR A 198 -9.50 11.04 -43.23
N THR A 199 -8.60 11.93 -42.83
CA THR A 199 -8.86 13.35 -42.65
C THR A 199 -8.07 14.12 -43.70
N SER A 200 -8.76 14.85 -44.58
CA SER A 200 -8.14 15.68 -45.61
C SER A 200 -7.35 16.84 -44.99
N PRO A 201 -6.43 17.48 -45.74
CA PRO A 201 -5.78 18.71 -45.30
C PRO A 201 -6.75 19.85 -44.98
N SER A 202 -7.97 19.83 -45.56
CA SER A 202 -9.05 20.79 -45.27
C SER A 202 -9.85 20.45 -44.00
N GLY A 203 -9.57 19.32 -43.34
CA GLY A 203 -10.22 18.90 -42.10
C GLY A 203 -11.47 18.02 -42.28
N GLU A 204 -11.78 17.58 -43.51
CA GLU A 204 -12.91 16.68 -43.77
C GLU A 204 -12.52 15.24 -43.40
N ARG A 205 -13.23 14.63 -42.43
CA ARG A 205 -12.97 13.27 -41.95
C ARG A 205 -14.01 12.29 -42.50
N ARG A 206 -13.55 11.17 -43.07
CA ARG A 206 -14.40 10.05 -43.51
C ARG A 206 -13.84 8.70 -43.06
N GLN A 207 -14.72 7.75 -42.76
CA GLN A 207 -14.33 6.37 -42.49
C GLN A 207 -14.03 5.64 -43.80
N LEU A 208 -12.94 4.89 -43.83
CA LEU A 208 -12.57 4.01 -44.93
C LEU A 208 -13.19 2.64 -44.67
N LYS A 209 -13.93 2.11 -45.66
CA LYS A 209 -14.54 0.78 -45.56
C LYS A 209 -13.46 -0.29 -45.78
N ILE A 210 -13.45 -1.31 -44.92
CA ILE A 210 -12.57 -2.49 -45.06
C ILE A 210 -13.34 -3.56 -45.85
N ALA A 211 -12.72 -4.14 -46.88
CA ALA A 211 -13.31 -5.21 -47.69
C ALA A 211 -12.97 -6.60 -47.16
N SER A 212 -11.75 -6.78 -46.67
CA SER A 212 -11.29 -8.05 -46.11
C SER A 212 -10.16 -7.84 -45.11
N ALA A 213 -9.97 -8.83 -44.25
CA ALA A 213 -8.83 -8.91 -43.35
C ALA A 213 -8.17 -10.30 -43.48
N SER A 214 -6.87 -10.36 -43.20
CA SER A 214 -6.10 -11.61 -43.12
C SER A 214 -5.07 -11.50 -42.00
N SER A 215 -4.69 -12.62 -41.40
CA SER A 215 -3.70 -12.68 -40.33
C SER A 215 -2.74 -13.84 -40.54
N ASP A 216 -1.52 -13.73 -40.02
CA ASP A 216 -0.60 -14.87 -39.86
C ASP A 216 -1.03 -15.80 -38.70
N ARG A 217 -2.11 -15.43 -38.00
CA ARG A 217 -2.67 -16.16 -36.87
C ARG A 217 -4.21 -16.23 -36.94
N GLU A 218 -4.68 -17.29 -37.58
CA GLU A 218 -6.11 -17.65 -37.64
C GLU A 218 -6.44 -18.70 -36.57
N LEU A 219 -7.17 -18.29 -35.54
CA LEU A 219 -7.63 -19.17 -34.46
C LEU A 219 -9.14 -19.43 -34.58
N PRO A 220 -9.61 -20.64 -34.21
CA PRO A 220 -11.03 -20.97 -34.28
C PRO A 220 -11.84 -20.17 -33.26
N ASP A 221 -13.12 -19.99 -33.55
CA ASP A 221 -14.11 -19.40 -32.63
C ASP A 221 -14.19 -20.16 -31.30
N ARG A 222 -14.20 -19.40 -30.20
CA ARG A 222 -14.23 -19.88 -28.81
C ARG A 222 -14.99 -18.92 -27.90
N GLU A 223 -15.52 -19.46 -26.82
CA GLU A 223 -16.08 -18.68 -25.72
C GLU A 223 -14.98 -17.97 -24.92
N MET A 224 -15.37 -16.89 -24.22
CA MET A 224 -14.47 -16.22 -23.29
C MET A 224 -14.05 -17.16 -22.15
N GLU A 225 -12.78 -17.13 -21.79
CA GLU A 225 -12.21 -17.92 -20.70
C GLU A 225 -11.80 -17.04 -19.52
N HIS A 226 -11.84 -17.59 -18.30
CA HIS A 226 -11.34 -16.90 -17.11
C HIS A 226 -9.84 -16.53 -17.29
N PRO A 227 -9.41 -15.30 -16.89
CA PRO A 227 -10.13 -14.29 -16.12
C PRO A 227 -10.82 -13.20 -16.96
N PHE A 228 -11.00 -13.39 -18.28
CA PHE A 228 -11.54 -12.35 -19.16
C PHE A 228 -13.08 -12.36 -19.26
N VAL A 229 -13.72 -13.36 -18.66
CA VAL A 229 -15.18 -13.45 -18.54
C VAL A 229 -15.69 -12.34 -17.63
N ASP A 230 -16.75 -11.66 -18.04
CA ASP A 230 -17.47 -10.69 -17.21
C ASP A 230 -18.37 -11.41 -16.20
N THR A 231 -17.83 -11.70 -15.02
CA THR A 231 -18.53 -12.40 -13.95
C THR A 231 -19.64 -11.57 -13.28
N THR A 232 -19.83 -10.31 -13.65
CA THR A 232 -20.94 -9.49 -13.14
C THR A 232 -22.27 -9.84 -13.81
N LYS A 233 -22.23 -10.56 -14.93
CA LYS A 233 -23.38 -11.01 -15.70
C LYS A 233 -23.59 -12.52 -15.53
N PRO A 234 -24.83 -13.02 -15.55
CA PRO A 234 -25.11 -14.46 -15.50
C PRO A 234 -24.50 -15.26 -16.66
N THR A 235 -24.35 -14.61 -17.82
CA THR A 235 -23.71 -15.16 -19.02
C THR A 235 -22.91 -14.05 -19.71
N ASP A 236 -21.79 -14.44 -20.34
CA ASP A 236 -20.98 -13.54 -21.16
C ASP A 236 -21.18 -13.91 -22.65
N PRO A 237 -21.84 -13.05 -23.44
CA PRO A 237 -22.12 -13.35 -24.84
C PRO A 237 -20.90 -13.19 -25.76
N ARG A 238 -19.80 -12.66 -25.23
CA ARG A 238 -18.61 -12.34 -26.02
C ARG A 238 -17.87 -13.61 -26.45
N ARG A 239 -17.21 -13.53 -27.60
CA ARG A 239 -16.49 -14.63 -28.24
C ARG A 239 -15.19 -14.11 -28.83
N VAL A 240 -14.20 -15.00 -28.89
CA VAL A 240 -12.93 -14.71 -29.54
C VAL A 240 -12.66 -15.72 -30.66
N GLY A 241 -12.03 -15.27 -31.75
CA GLY A 241 -11.85 -16.15 -32.91
C GLY A 241 -11.01 -15.53 -34.04
N PRO A 242 -11.37 -15.80 -35.32
CA PRO A 242 -10.54 -15.48 -36.49
C PRO A 242 -10.47 -13.97 -36.77
N ILE A 243 -9.56 -13.54 -37.65
CA ILE A 243 -9.36 -12.10 -37.95
C ILE A 243 -10.61 -11.42 -38.51
N ALA A 244 -11.53 -12.18 -39.10
CA ALA A 244 -12.80 -11.68 -39.61
C ALA A 244 -13.62 -10.96 -38.52
N TYR A 245 -13.46 -11.35 -37.25
CA TYR A 245 -14.12 -10.70 -36.12
C TYR A 245 -13.65 -9.26 -35.89
N ALA A 246 -12.43 -8.91 -36.31
CA ALA A 246 -11.95 -7.53 -36.17
C ALA A 246 -12.58 -6.55 -37.17
N ILE A 247 -13.48 -7.00 -38.06
CA ILE A 247 -14.13 -6.17 -39.10
C ILE A 247 -15.61 -6.53 -39.33
N ASP A 248 -16.24 -7.31 -38.45
CA ASP A 248 -17.62 -7.79 -38.64
C ASP A 248 -18.70 -6.85 -38.08
N GLU A 249 -18.27 -5.75 -37.45
CA GLU A 249 -19.12 -4.76 -36.77
C GLU A 249 -19.90 -5.29 -35.55
N ASP A 250 -19.61 -6.51 -35.06
CA ASP A 250 -20.19 -7.06 -33.83
C ASP A 250 -19.23 -6.84 -32.64
N LEU A 251 -19.70 -6.07 -31.65
CA LEU A 251 -18.87 -5.78 -30.47
C LEU A 251 -18.75 -6.96 -29.49
N ASN A 252 -19.47 -8.07 -29.75
CA ASN A 252 -19.35 -9.31 -28.99
C ASN A 252 -18.32 -10.28 -29.58
N THR A 253 -17.72 -9.99 -30.72
CA THR A 253 -16.69 -10.82 -31.33
C THR A 253 -15.36 -10.08 -31.34
N GLY A 254 -14.26 -10.81 -31.18
CA GLY A 254 -12.92 -10.22 -31.24
C GLY A 254 -11.88 -11.19 -31.78
N TRP A 255 -10.96 -10.68 -32.60
CA TRP A 255 -9.80 -11.45 -33.02
C TRP A 255 -8.80 -11.56 -31.88
N HIS A 256 -8.35 -12.77 -31.54
CA HIS A 256 -7.42 -13.01 -30.44
C HIS A 256 -6.16 -13.75 -30.87
N THR A 257 -5.12 -13.66 -30.04
CA THR A 257 -3.82 -14.30 -30.30
C THR A 257 -3.48 -15.42 -29.31
N LYS A 258 -4.42 -15.80 -28.43
CA LYS A 258 -4.18 -16.81 -27.38
C LYS A 258 -4.17 -18.22 -27.97
N SER A 259 -2.98 -18.75 -28.25
CA SER A 259 -2.73 -20.20 -28.43
C SER A 259 -2.19 -20.84 -27.13
N GLY A 260 -1.62 -22.04 -27.22
CA GLY A 260 -1.08 -22.77 -26.07
C GLY A 260 0.18 -22.13 -25.45
N PRO A 261 0.58 -22.55 -24.23
CA PRO A 261 1.77 -22.06 -23.51
C PRO A 261 3.05 -22.02 -24.32
N ALA A 262 3.29 -23.01 -25.17
CA ALA A 262 4.49 -23.08 -25.99
C ALA A 262 4.57 -22.00 -27.10
N ASP A 263 3.46 -21.34 -27.45
CA ASP A 263 3.34 -20.64 -28.74
C ASP A 263 2.63 -19.27 -28.69
N ARG A 264 2.01 -18.91 -27.57
CA ARG A 264 1.19 -17.68 -27.48
C ARG A 264 2.00 -16.38 -27.66
N ASN A 265 3.27 -16.35 -27.20
CA ASN A 265 4.09 -15.14 -27.09
C ASN A 265 5.05 -14.95 -28.27
N ARG A 266 4.51 -14.63 -29.44
CA ARG A 266 5.29 -14.27 -30.64
C ARG A 266 4.65 -13.10 -31.38
N ASP A 267 5.44 -12.44 -32.22
CA ASP A 267 4.97 -11.41 -33.13
C ASP A 267 3.84 -11.97 -34.02
N CYS A 268 2.82 -11.15 -34.29
CA CYS A 268 1.75 -11.48 -35.24
C CYS A 268 1.34 -10.24 -36.02
N LYS A 269 0.71 -10.43 -37.19
CA LYS A 269 0.35 -9.34 -38.08
C LYS A 269 -1.04 -9.52 -38.68
N ALA A 270 -1.79 -8.43 -38.76
CA ALA A 270 -3.08 -8.35 -39.42
C ALA A 270 -2.99 -7.38 -40.60
N VAL A 271 -3.58 -7.77 -41.75
CA VAL A 271 -3.66 -6.96 -42.96
C VAL A 271 -5.13 -6.69 -43.26
N PHE A 272 -5.49 -5.42 -43.38
CA PHE A 272 -6.83 -4.91 -43.65
C PHE A 272 -6.85 -4.26 -45.04
N VAL A 273 -7.58 -4.85 -45.99
CA VAL A 273 -7.69 -4.36 -47.37
C VAL A 273 -8.85 -3.38 -47.47
N LEU A 274 -8.61 -2.19 -48.00
CA LEU A 274 -9.64 -1.18 -48.20
C LEU A 274 -10.59 -1.60 -49.33
N ALA A 275 -11.88 -1.34 -49.17
CA ALA A 275 -12.87 -1.60 -50.22
C ALA A 275 -12.59 -0.78 -51.48
N GLU A 276 -12.04 0.43 -51.31
CA GLU A 276 -11.54 1.27 -52.40
C GLU A 276 -10.19 1.86 -51.97
N PRO A 277 -9.15 1.84 -52.85
CA PRO A 277 -7.89 2.48 -52.54
C PRO A 277 -8.06 3.98 -52.28
N ILE A 278 -7.43 4.47 -51.22
CA ILE A 278 -7.47 5.88 -50.80
C ILE A 278 -6.31 6.67 -51.39
N GLU A 279 -6.60 7.81 -52.00
CA GLU A 279 -5.59 8.80 -52.35
C GLU A 279 -5.30 9.68 -51.13
N ILE A 280 -4.05 9.67 -50.65
CA ILE A 280 -3.61 10.51 -49.54
C ILE A 280 -2.87 11.73 -50.10
N GLU A 281 -3.43 12.90 -49.82
CA GLU A 281 -2.83 14.19 -50.18
C GLU A 281 -1.70 14.57 -49.22
N GLU A 282 -0.86 15.52 -49.64
CA GLU A 282 0.17 16.09 -48.77
C GLU A 282 -0.48 16.75 -47.55
N GLY A 283 -0.08 16.31 -46.35
CA GLY A 283 -0.67 16.77 -45.09
C GLY A 283 -1.93 16.01 -44.65
N GLY A 284 -2.44 15.09 -45.47
CA GLY A 284 -3.55 14.21 -45.09
C GLY A 284 -3.20 13.27 -43.94
N VAL A 285 -4.18 12.95 -43.09
CA VAL A 285 -4.00 12.14 -41.88
C VAL A 285 -4.81 10.85 -42.00
N LEU A 286 -4.18 9.72 -41.67
CA LEU A 286 -4.87 8.46 -41.41
C LEU A 286 -5.00 8.26 -39.90
N THR A 287 -6.21 8.07 -39.41
CA THR A 287 -6.45 7.61 -38.03
C THR A 287 -6.78 6.13 -38.03
N PHE A 288 -5.97 5.34 -37.32
CA PHE A 288 -6.20 3.93 -37.06
C PHE A 288 -6.87 3.77 -35.70
N ARG A 289 -8.08 3.21 -35.67
CA ARG A 289 -8.85 2.97 -34.46
C ARG A 289 -8.79 1.49 -34.08
N LEU A 290 -8.23 1.22 -32.90
CA LEU A 290 -8.20 -0.09 -32.27
C LEU A 290 -9.26 -0.10 -31.16
N LYS A 291 -10.37 -0.80 -31.36
CA LYS A 291 -11.37 -1.02 -30.32
C LYS A 291 -11.14 -2.38 -29.65
N GLN A 292 -11.09 -2.40 -28.33
CA GLN A 292 -10.71 -3.55 -27.53
C GLN A 292 -11.60 -3.61 -26.29
N ASP A 293 -12.65 -4.42 -26.36
CA ASP A 293 -13.70 -4.54 -25.34
C ASP A 293 -13.73 -5.95 -24.70
N HIS A 294 -12.72 -6.79 -24.98
CA HIS A 294 -12.64 -8.20 -24.58
C HIS A 294 -11.81 -8.43 -23.30
N GLY A 295 -11.73 -7.45 -22.40
CA GLY A 295 -11.28 -7.63 -21.01
C GLY A 295 -12.42 -8.07 -20.08
N GLY A 296 -12.11 -8.45 -18.83
CA GLY A 296 -13.13 -8.74 -17.81
C GLY A 296 -13.79 -7.48 -17.25
N TRP A 297 -14.27 -7.54 -16.01
CA TRP A 297 -14.94 -6.40 -15.37
C TRP A 297 -13.98 -5.58 -14.48
N ASN A 298 -12.91 -6.20 -13.96
CA ASN A 298 -11.99 -5.57 -13.01
C ASN A 298 -10.56 -5.47 -13.56
N ALA A 299 -10.15 -4.25 -13.95
CA ALA A 299 -8.79 -3.97 -14.40
C ALA A 299 -7.73 -4.23 -13.32
N ASN A 300 -8.07 -4.00 -12.05
CA ASN A 300 -7.15 -4.15 -10.92
C ASN A 300 -6.78 -5.62 -10.65
N ASP A 301 -7.63 -6.56 -11.05
CA ASP A 301 -7.37 -8.00 -10.98
C ASP A 301 -6.72 -8.53 -12.26
N THR A 302 -6.05 -7.66 -13.03
CA THR A 302 -5.33 -8.00 -14.26
C THR A 302 -6.21 -8.63 -15.36
N GLN A 303 -7.53 -8.40 -15.32
CA GLN A 303 -8.49 -8.90 -16.31
C GLN A 303 -8.46 -8.08 -17.62
N THR A 304 -7.27 -7.65 -18.05
CA THR A 304 -7.10 -6.82 -19.25
C THR A 304 -6.72 -7.69 -20.43
N ASN A 305 -7.13 -7.30 -21.64
CA ASN A 305 -6.85 -8.06 -22.87
C ASN A 305 -6.47 -7.13 -24.03
N MET A 306 -5.67 -6.10 -23.71
CA MET A 306 -5.29 -5.03 -24.63
C MET A 306 -3.99 -5.36 -25.38
N ALA A 307 -3.81 -4.75 -26.55
CA ALA A 307 -2.56 -4.75 -27.29
C ALA A 307 -1.48 -4.02 -26.49
N GLY A 308 -0.26 -4.59 -26.51
CA GLY A 308 0.86 -4.08 -25.73
C GLY A 308 1.84 -3.29 -26.57
N ARG A 309 2.32 -3.86 -27.69
CA ARG A 309 3.17 -3.14 -28.63
C ARG A 309 2.68 -3.38 -30.05
N TYR A 310 2.54 -2.31 -30.82
CA TYR A 310 2.03 -2.41 -32.19
C TYR A 310 2.60 -1.36 -33.13
N ARG A 311 2.62 -1.67 -34.43
CA ARG A 311 3.10 -0.79 -35.51
C ARG A 311 2.12 -0.79 -36.68
N PHE A 312 1.91 0.38 -37.27
CA PHE A 312 1.06 0.55 -38.45
C PHE A 312 1.91 0.73 -39.71
N SER A 313 1.49 0.09 -40.79
CA SER A 313 2.08 0.27 -42.12
C SER A 313 1.00 0.35 -43.20
N VAL A 314 1.30 0.99 -44.32
CA VAL A 314 0.40 1.09 -45.48
C VAL A 314 1.08 0.56 -46.75
N THR A 315 0.30 0.11 -47.72
CA THR A 315 0.84 -0.34 -49.02
C THR A 315 -0.05 0.06 -50.19
N LYS A 316 0.58 0.15 -51.37
CA LYS A 316 -0.07 0.40 -52.66
C LYS A 316 -0.53 -0.90 -53.35
N ALA A 317 -0.13 -2.06 -52.83
CA ALA A 317 -0.55 -3.35 -53.38
C ALA A 317 -2.08 -3.52 -53.25
N PRO A 318 -2.78 -3.96 -54.31
CA PRO A 318 -4.24 -3.86 -54.39
C PRO A 318 -5.02 -4.83 -53.48
N ALA A 319 -4.48 -6.02 -53.21
CA ALA A 319 -5.12 -7.03 -52.36
C ALA A 319 -4.07 -7.88 -51.63
N PRO A 320 -3.21 -7.28 -50.80
CA PRO A 320 -2.20 -8.01 -50.07
C PRO A 320 -2.87 -8.89 -49.01
N VAL A 321 -2.28 -10.06 -48.77
CA VAL A 321 -2.60 -10.92 -47.63
C VAL A 321 -1.49 -10.83 -46.59
N ALA A 322 -1.82 -11.08 -45.33
CA ALA A 322 -0.82 -11.23 -44.28
C ALA A 322 0.16 -12.34 -44.68
N ASP A 323 1.45 -12.02 -44.58
CA ASP A 323 2.50 -12.99 -44.83
C ASP A 323 2.42 -14.11 -43.78
N PRO A 324 2.18 -15.38 -44.18
CA PRO A 324 2.01 -16.49 -43.25
C PRO A 324 3.31 -16.90 -42.54
N LEU A 325 4.47 -16.38 -42.96
CA LEU A 325 5.72 -16.62 -42.25
C LEU A 325 5.80 -15.75 -40.98
N PRO A 326 6.10 -16.35 -39.81
CA PRO A 326 6.52 -15.60 -38.64
C PRO A 326 7.70 -14.69 -39.00
N ARG A 327 7.78 -13.54 -38.34
CA ARG A 327 8.82 -12.54 -38.61
C ARG A 327 10.24 -13.13 -38.50
N SER A 328 10.50 -13.93 -37.47
CA SER A 328 11.81 -14.57 -37.27
C SER A 328 12.21 -15.47 -38.44
N VAL A 329 11.29 -16.30 -38.95
CA VAL A 329 11.49 -17.14 -40.12
C VAL A 329 11.77 -16.28 -41.36
N ARG A 330 10.99 -15.22 -41.57
CA ARG A 330 11.15 -14.28 -42.69
C ARG A 330 12.53 -13.60 -42.66
N ASP A 331 12.96 -13.14 -41.50
CA ASP A 331 14.26 -12.49 -41.29
C ASP A 331 15.42 -13.46 -41.56
N ILE A 332 15.29 -14.75 -41.19
CA ILE A 332 16.29 -15.77 -41.52
C ILE A 332 16.35 -16.02 -43.03
N VAL A 333 15.22 -16.26 -43.70
CA VAL A 333 15.17 -16.59 -45.14
C VAL A 333 15.75 -15.46 -46.02
N ASN A 334 15.59 -14.22 -45.58
CA ASN A 334 16.12 -13.04 -46.28
C ASN A 334 17.63 -12.84 -46.08
N ARG A 335 18.25 -13.44 -45.05
CA ARG A 335 19.71 -13.46 -44.87
C ARG A 335 20.37 -14.44 -45.82
N ASP A 336 21.67 -14.24 -46.09
CA ASP A 336 22.47 -15.18 -46.86
C ASP A 336 22.51 -16.55 -46.16
N GLU A 337 22.32 -17.63 -46.92
CA GLU A 337 22.29 -19.01 -46.41
C GLU A 337 23.58 -19.36 -45.66
N ALA A 338 24.73 -18.83 -46.13
CA ALA A 338 26.03 -19.01 -45.50
C ALA A 338 26.13 -18.38 -44.09
N SER A 339 25.21 -17.48 -43.74
CA SER A 339 25.17 -16.79 -42.44
C SER A 339 24.24 -17.46 -41.42
N TRP A 340 23.50 -18.50 -41.82
CA TRP A 340 22.57 -19.19 -40.92
C TRP A 340 23.33 -19.97 -39.84
N SER A 341 23.00 -19.67 -38.59
CA SER A 341 23.46 -20.40 -37.42
C SER A 341 22.75 -21.76 -37.28
N ARG A 342 23.19 -22.59 -36.33
CA ARG A 342 22.50 -23.85 -36.03
C ARG A 342 21.07 -23.64 -35.52
N SER A 343 20.80 -22.58 -34.76
CA SER A 343 19.44 -22.26 -34.31
C SER A 343 18.59 -21.75 -35.46
N ASP A 344 19.15 -20.92 -36.35
CA ASP A 344 18.45 -20.45 -37.55
C ASP A 344 17.96 -21.65 -38.39
N VAL A 345 18.81 -22.65 -38.62
CA VAL A 345 18.43 -23.86 -39.37
C VAL A 345 17.36 -24.68 -38.64
N ALA A 346 17.44 -24.78 -37.31
CA ALA A 346 16.43 -25.49 -36.52
C ALA A 346 15.07 -24.78 -36.58
N GLU A 347 15.04 -23.45 -36.48
CA GLU A 347 13.83 -22.64 -36.58
C GLU A 347 13.20 -22.71 -37.98
N LEU A 348 14.01 -22.59 -39.03
CA LEU A 348 13.55 -22.77 -40.41
C LEU A 348 12.96 -24.17 -40.62
N PHE A 349 13.64 -25.21 -40.13
CA PHE A 349 13.14 -26.59 -40.24
C PHE A 349 11.82 -26.76 -39.49
N GLY A 350 11.73 -26.23 -38.26
CA GLY A 350 10.54 -26.28 -37.42
C GLY A 350 9.33 -25.59 -38.05
N TYR A 351 9.52 -24.51 -38.81
CA TYR A 351 8.44 -23.90 -39.59
C TYR A 351 8.16 -24.68 -40.88
N TRP A 352 9.18 -24.92 -41.71
CA TRP A 352 9.06 -25.58 -43.00
C TRP A 352 8.38 -26.95 -42.91
N ARG A 353 8.63 -27.71 -41.82
CA ARG A 353 7.95 -28.99 -41.62
C ARG A 353 6.44 -28.88 -41.52
N THR A 354 5.92 -27.76 -41.05
CA THR A 354 4.47 -27.52 -40.94
C THR A 354 3.84 -27.22 -42.29
N THR A 355 4.64 -26.83 -43.29
CA THR A 355 4.17 -26.56 -44.65
C THR A 355 4.19 -27.81 -45.53
N GLN A 356 4.75 -28.93 -45.07
CA GLN A 356 4.81 -30.18 -45.82
C GLN A 356 3.54 -31.02 -45.59
N ALA A 357 2.72 -31.19 -46.63
CA ALA A 357 1.47 -31.96 -46.54
C ALA A 357 1.69 -33.43 -46.11
N ASP A 358 2.78 -34.04 -46.55
CA ASP A 358 3.12 -35.44 -46.25
C ASP A 358 3.57 -35.66 -44.79
N TRP A 359 3.78 -34.58 -44.02
CA TRP A 359 4.26 -34.65 -42.63
C TRP A 359 3.16 -34.34 -41.60
N LEU A 360 1.88 -34.46 -42.00
CA LEU A 360 0.74 -34.23 -41.11
C LEU A 360 0.81 -35.06 -39.81
N ALA A 361 1.00 -36.38 -39.90
CA ALA A 361 1.01 -37.25 -38.72
C ALA A 361 2.16 -36.95 -37.73
N PRO A 362 3.42 -36.73 -38.18
CA PRO A 362 4.48 -36.21 -37.32
C PRO A 362 4.15 -34.84 -36.69
N ASN A 363 3.54 -33.93 -37.46
CA ASN A 363 3.13 -32.63 -36.94
C ASN A 363 2.01 -32.73 -35.88
N GLU A 364 1.06 -33.65 -36.02
CA GLU A 364 0.04 -33.95 -35.01
C GLU A 364 0.65 -34.50 -33.72
N ARG A 365 1.65 -35.39 -33.82
CA ARG A 365 2.42 -35.88 -32.65
C ARG A 365 3.14 -34.75 -31.93
N ILE A 366 3.76 -33.82 -32.68
CA ILE A 366 4.41 -32.64 -32.11
C ILE A 366 3.38 -31.72 -31.45
N ALA A 367 2.24 -31.47 -32.10
CA ALA A 367 1.17 -30.65 -31.54
C ALA A 367 0.60 -31.24 -30.24
N ALA A 368 0.44 -32.57 -30.17
CA ALA A 368 0.02 -33.26 -28.95
C ALA A 368 1.04 -33.10 -27.82
N ALA A 369 2.34 -33.25 -28.10
CA ALA A 369 3.39 -33.04 -27.10
C ALA A 369 3.43 -31.59 -26.61
N LEU A 370 3.30 -30.61 -27.50
CA LEU A 370 3.26 -29.18 -27.14
C LEU A 370 1.98 -28.77 -26.38
N ALA A 371 0.90 -29.55 -26.48
CA ALA A 371 -0.33 -29.31 -25.70
C ALA A 371 -0.15 -29.66 -24.20
N GLU A 372 0.84 -30.48 -23.86
CA GLU A 372 1.20 -30.83 -22.47
C GLU A 372 2.11 -29.79 -21.82
N TYR A 373 2.54 -28.75 -22.56
CA TYR A 373 3.45 -27.72 -22.06
C TYR A 373 2.81 -26.99 -20.86
N PRO A 374 3.49 -26.87 -19.70
CA PRO A 374 2.89 -26.26 -18.51
C PRO A 374 2.66 -24.75 -18.68
N GLU A 375 1.62 -24.23 -18.02
CA GLU A 375 1.31 -22.79 -18.06
C GLU A 375 2.41 -21.95 -17.36
N GLY A 376 2.99 -22.48 -16.28
CA GLY A 376 3.90 -21.74 -15.39
C GLY A 376 3.20 -20.63 -14.61
N VAL A 377 3.85 -20.15 -13.54
CA VAL A 377 3.34 -19.07 -12.68
C VAL A 377 3.92 -17.74 -13.13
N ASN A 378 3.09 -16.69 -13.14
CA ASN A 378 3.54 -15.34 -13.47
C ASN A 378 4.39 -14.76 -12.34
N GLN A 379 5.59 -14.27 -12.68
CA GLN A 379 6.52 -13.67 -11.74
C GLN A 379 7.05 -12.34 -12.28
N CYS A 380 7.02 -11.31 -11.43
CA CYS A 380 7.69 -10.05 -11.72
C CYS A 380 9.20 -10.20 -11.52
N VAL A 381 9.96 -9.89 -12.56
CA VAL A 381 11.42 -9.97 -12.60
C VAL A 381 11.99 -8.71 -13.25
N VAL A 382 13.30 -8.56 -13.11
CA VAL A 382 14.07 -7.49 -13.74
C VAL A 382 15.07 -8.13 -14.70
N ILE A 383 14.86 -7.90 -16.00
CA ILE A 383 15.65 -8.46 -17.10
C ILE A 383 16.60 -7.37 -17.61
N GLU A 384 17.86 -7.71 -17.84
CA GLU A 384 18.82 -6.79 -18.45
C GLU A 384 18.38 -6.38 -19.86
N ARG A 385 18.58 -5.11 -20.23
CA ARG A 385 18.24 -4.63 -21.58
C ARG A 385 19.36 -4.97 -22.55
N GLU A 386 18.99 -5.24 -23.80
CA GLU A 386 19.97 -5.36 -24.89
C GLU A 386 20.69 -4.02 -25.13
N GLU A 387 19.93 -2.92 -25.11
CA GLU A 387 20.45 -1.56 -25.20
C GLU A 387 20.34 -0.84 -23.85
N PRO A 388 21.48 -0.53 -23.20
CA PRO A 388 21.49 0.17 -21.93
C PRO A 388 20.85 1.55 -21.97
N ARG A 389 20.12 1.90 -20.91
CA ARG A 389 19.64 3.27 -20.74
C ARG A 389 20.81 4.18 -20.38
N VAL A 390 20.87 5.34 -21.03
CA VAL A 390 21.78 6.42 -20.62
C VAL A 390 21.36 6.91 -19.24
N THR A 391 22.31 6.97 -18.32
CA THR A 391 22.09 7.53 -16.98
C THR A 391 22.65 8.94 -16.95
N HIS A 392 21.85 9.89 -16.46
CA HIS A 392 22.27 11.27 -16.27
C HIS A 392 22.33 11.61 -14.78
N LEU A 393 23.27 12.47 -14.40
CA LEU A 393 23.25 13.15 -13.11
C LEU A 393 22.05 14.11 -13.08
N LEU A 394 21.05 13.84 -12.23
CA LEU A 394 19.83 14.66 -12.21
C LEU A 394 20.00 15.90 -11.32
N GLN A 395 19.72 17.09 -11.84
CA GLN A 395 19.86 18.32 -11.05
C GLN A 395 18.86 18.34 -9.89
N ARG A 396 19.37 18.26 -8.65
CA ARG A 396 18.53 18.13 -7.44
C ARG A 396 17.58 16.92 -7.48
N GLY A 397 17.99 15.85 -8.17
CA GLY A 397 17.18 14.64 -8.30
C GLY A 397 15.94 14.79 -9.21
N ASP A 398 15.82 15.91 -9.93
CA ASP A 398 14.71 16.22 -10.83
C ASP A 398 14.90 15.51 -12.18
N PHE A 399 14.07 14.52 -12.48
CA PHE A 399 14.15 13.71 -13.70
C PHE A 399 13.94 14.53 -14.98
N LEU A 400 13.33 15.72 -14.89
CA LEU A 400 13.14 16.63 -16.00
C LEU A 400 14.38 17.50 -16.30
N LYS A 401 15.41 17.44 -15.45
CA LYS A 401 16.64 18.23 -15.57
C LYS A 401 17.88 17.33 -15.62
N PRO A 402 18.05 16.54 -16.70
CA PRO A 402 19.24 15.72 -16.88
C PRO A 402 20.47 16.62 -17.04
N GLY A 403 21.54 16.28 -16.31
CA GLY A 403 22.88 16.85 -16.47
C GLY A 403 23.80 15.90 -17.22
N ASP A 404 25.05 15.81 -16.77
CA ASP A 404 26.10 15.01 -17.39
C ASP A 404 25.77 13.51 -17.38
N VAL A 405 26.26 12.79 -18.40
CA VAL A 405 26.11 11.33 -18.50
C VAL A 405 27.03 10.65 -17.50
N ILE A 406 26.50 9.67 -16.76
CA ILE A 406 27.22 8.90 -15.74
C ILE A 406 27.25 7.43 -16.13
N GLU A 407 28.44 6.85 -16.13
CA GLU A 407 28.66 5.42 -16.34
C GLU A 407 28.53 4.62 -15.03
N PRO A 408 28.17 3.32 -15.09
CA PRO A 408 28.11 2.47 -13.90
C PRO A 408 29.44 2.40 -13.16
N HIS A 409 29.45 2.77 -11.89
CA HIS A 409 30.59 2.63 -10.99
C HIS A 409 30.14 2.55 -9.53
N THR A 410 31.02 2.05 -8.68
CA THR A 410 30.78 1.94 -7.24
C THR A 410 31.30 3.16 -6.50
N PRO A 411 30.78 3.48 -5.30
CA PRO A 411 31.21 4.65 -4.57
C PRO A 411 32.71 4.65 -4.29
N THR A 412 33.37 5.74 -4.65
CA THR A 412 34.83 5.89 -4.62
C THR A 412 35.45 5.76 -3.22
N PHE A 413 34.67 5.98 -2.16
CA PHE A 413 35.12 5.84 -0.77
C PHE A 413 35.08 4.39 -0.25
N LEU A 414 34.46 3.46 -0.98
CA LEU A 414 34.42 2.03 -0.65
C LEU A 414 35.46 1.27 -1.48
N HIS A 415 35.48 -0.06 -1.36
CA HIS A 415 36.39 -0.91 -2.13
C HIS A 415 36.10 -0.79 -3.64
N PRO A 416 37.12 -0.83 -4.50
CA PRO A 416 36.93 -0.68 -5.94
C PRO A 416 36.25 -1.92 -6.56
N GLN A 417 35.57 -1.71 -7.68
CA GLN A 417 35.10 -2.81 -8.52
C GLN A 417 36.30 -3.58 -9.09
N PRO A 418 36.28 -4.93 -9.11
CA PRO A 418 37.30 -5.71 -9.82
C PRO A 418 37.33 -5.34 -11.32
N ALA A 419 38.53 -5.25 -11.90
CA ALA A 419 38.73 -4.78 -13.28
C ALA A 419 37.95 -5.60 -14.33
N ASP A 420 37.81 -6.91 -14.11
CA ASP A 420 37.11 -7.83 -15.03
C ASP A 420 35.60 -7.96 -14.71
N SER A 421 35.07 -7.13 -13.80
CA SER A 421 33.66 -7.23 -13.43
C SER A 421 32.77 -6.63 -14.52
N PRO A 422 31.65 -7.29 -14.86
CA PRO A 422 30.69 -6.72 -15.80
C PRO A 422 30.05 -5.45 -15.21
N SER A 423 29.79 -4.44 -16.06
CA SER A 423 29.05 -3.22 -15.69
C SER A 423 27.54 -3.47 -15.59
N THR A 424 27.17 -4.58 -14.95
CA THR A 424 25.80 -5.09 -14.87
C THR A 424 25.40 -5.31 -13.42
N ARG A 425 24.12 -5.59 -13.18
CA ARG A 425 23.61 -5.90 -11.83
C ARG A 425 24.32 -7.09 -11.18
N LEU A 426 24.77 -8.07 -11.97
CA LEU A 426 25.57 -9.18 -11.48
C LEU A 426 26.95 -8.70 -10.98
N GLY A 427 27.57 -7.74 -11.67
CA GLY A 427 28.81 -7.12 -11.22
C GLY A 427 28.62 -6.36 -9.90
N LEU A 428 27.56 -5.55 -9.79
CA LEU A 428 27.21 -4.88 -8.55
C LEU A 428 26.95 -5.88 -7.41
N ALA A 429 26.20 -6.96 -7.65
CA ALA A 429 25.91 -7.98 -6.64
C ALA A 429 27.19 -8.67 -6.14
N ARG A 430 28.13 -8.99 -7.05
CA ARG A 430 29.45 -9.53 -6.71
C ARG A 430 30.28 -8.55 -5.88
N TRP A 431 30.18 -7.25 -6.17
CA TRP A 431 30.86 -6.21 -5.40
C TRP A 431 30.28 -6.07 -3.99
N VAL A 432 28.95 -6.04 -3.85
CA VAL A 432 28.26 -5.99 -2.55
C VAL A 432 28.64 -7.19 -1.68
N ALA A 433 28.66 -8.39 -2.27
CA ALA A 433 29.00 -9.65 -1.57
C ALA A 433 30.52 -9.93 -1.52
N SER A 434 31.36 -9.02 -2.01
CA SER A 434 32.81 -9.17 -2.00
C SER A 434 33.32 -9.31 -0.57
N ARG A 435 34.38 -10.09 -0.38
CA ARG A 435 35.11 -10.14 0.89
C ARG A 435 35.66 -8.77 1.30
N ASP A 436 36.01 -7.95 0.33
CA ASP A 436 36.54 -6.61 0.56
C ASP A 436 35.43 -5.59 0.91
N SER A 437 34.16 -6.01 0.86
CA SER A 437 33.02 -5.16 1.23
C SER A 437 32.99 -4.93 2.74
N PRO A 438 33.29 -3.71 3.21
CA PRO A 438 33.40 -3.47 4.63
C PRO A 438 32.01 -3.37 5.29
N THR A 439 30.99 -2.92 4.59
CA THR A 439 29.73 -2.55 5.25
C THR A 439 28.65 -3.62 5.18
N THR A 440 28.62 -4.46 4.15
CA THR A 440 27.51 -5.42 3.95
C THR A 440 27.42 -6.46 5.05
N SER A 441 28.55 -7.10 5.38
CA SER A 441 28.62 -8.07 6.47
C SER A 441 28.33 -7.42 7.82
N ARG A 442 28.87 -6.22 8.08
CA ARG A 442 28.60 -5.44 9.30
C ARG A 442 27.13 -5.10 9.44
N ALA A 443 26.49 -4.57 8.40
CA ALA A 443 25.07 -4.23 8.41
C ALA A 443 24.19 -5.48 8.66
N PHE A 444 24.54 -6.62 8.05
CA PHE A 444 23.82 -7.88 8.28
C PHE A 444 23.98 -8.40 9.72
N VAL A 445 25.22 -8.51 10.20
CA VAL A 445 25.53 -8.93 11.56
C VAL A 445 24.88 -8.01 12.58
N ASN A 446 24.92 -6.69 12.36
CA ASN A 446 24.29 -5.71 13.23
C ASN A 446 22.78 -5.94 13.36
N ARG A 447 22.09 -6.28 12.27
CA ARG A 447 20.66 -6.62 12.26
C ARG A 447 20.36 -7.95 12.95
N VAL A 448 21.20 -8.97 12.75
CA VAL A 448 21.08 -10.25 13.49
C VAL A 448 21.26 -10.01 14.99
N TRP A 449 22.25 -9.21 15.38
CA TRP A 449 22.46 -8.82 16.77
C TRP A 449 21.26 -8.07 17.33
N GLN A 450 20.75 -7.06 16.60
CA GLN A 450 19.55 -6.32 16.96
C GLN A 450 18.33 -7.24 17.18
N ALA A 451 18.17 -8.29 16.37
CA ALA A 451 17.05 -9.22 16.52
C ALA A 451 17.06 -9.92 17.89
N TYR A 452 18.24 -10.30 18.39
CA TYR A 452 18.41 -10.93 19.71
C TYR A 452 18.44 -9.92 20.86
N PHE A 453 19.13 -8.80 20.69
CA PHE A 453 19.42 -7.86 21.78
C PHE A 453 18.57 -6.59 21.80
N GLY A 454 17.70 -6.40 20.80
CA GLY A 454 16.78 -5.27 20.68
C GLY A 454 17.40 -4.03 20.02
N THR A 455 18.69 -3.80 20.26
CA THR A 455 19.49 -2.76 19.61
C THR A 455 20.73 -3.39 18.98
N GLY A 456 21.11 -2.95 17.78
CA GLY A 456 22.32 -3.41 17.11
C GLY A 456 23.60 -2.98 17.85
N ILE A 457 24.74 -3.60 17.56
CA ILE A 457 26.06 -3.11 17.99
C ILE A 457 26.29 -1.67 17.51
N VAL A 458 25.78 -1.32 16.33
CA VAL A 458 25.50 0.06 15.91
C VAL A 458 24.00 0.30 16.08
N GLU A 459 23.63 1.40 16.72
CA GLU A 459 22.22 1.67 17.08
C GLU A 459 21.33 1.86 15.84
N THR A 460 21.91 2.39 14.76
CA THR A 460 21.30 2.64 13.45
C THR A 460 21.56 1.46 12.51
N PRO A 461 20.64 0.50 12.36
CA PRO A 461 20.87 -0.67 11.52
C PRO A 461 20.95 -0.34 10.02
N GLU A 462 20.45 0.82 9.61
CA GLU A 462 20.50 1.34 8.24
C GLU A 462 21.67 2.27 7.94
N ASP A 463 22.43 2.70 8.97
CA ASP A 463 23.47 3.72 8.81
C ASP A 463 24.69 3.40 9.69
N LEU A 464 25.81 3.14 9.03
CA LEU A 464 27.13 2.96 9.61
C LEU A 464 28.02 4.19 9.38
N GLY A 465 27.43 5.28 8.84
CA GLY A 465 28.11 6.52 8.50
C GLY A 465 28.42 7.41 9.70
N SER A 466 28.94 8.59 9.40
CA SER A 466 29.40 9.61 10.36
C SER A 466 28.29 10.25 11.20
N GLN A 467 27.02 10.13 10.76
CA GLN A 467 25.86 10.58 11.53
C GLN A 467 25.37 9.53 12.54
N ALA A 468 25.82 8.28 12.40
CA ALA A 468 25.53 7.23 13.35
C ALA A 468 26.40 7.36 14.62
N PRO A 469 25.85 7.05 15.81
CA PRO A 469 26.68 6.81 16.98
C PRO A 469 27.71 5.70 16.70
N PRO A 470 28.94 5.79 17.24
CA PRO A 470 29.93 4.75 17.04
C PRO A 470 29.41 3.40 17.57
N PRO A 471 29.90 2.26 17.02
CA PRO A 471 29.54 0.95 17.53
C PRO A 471 29.88 0.85 19.02
N SER A 472 28.99 0.27 19.84
CA SER A 472 29.28 0.07 21.27
C SER A 472 30.44 -0.92 21.49
N HIS A 473 30.57 -1.89 20.58
CA HIS A 473 31.60 -2.93 20.62
C HIS A 473 32.22 -3.10 19.22
N PRO A 474 33.10 -2.19 18.76
CA PRO A 474 33.57 -2.17 17.38
C PRO A 474 34.34 -3.44 17.00
N GLU A 475 35.23 -3.93 17.86
CA GLU A 475 36.01 -5.15 17.62
C GLU A 475 35.11 -6.39 17.47
N LEU A 476 34.02 -6.46 18.25
CA LEU A 476 33.06 -7.56 18.21
C LEU A 476 32.27 -7.55 16.89
N LEU A 477 31.84 -6.37 16.44
CA LEU A 477 31.15 -6.22 15.15
C LEU A 477 32.05 -6.70 14.01
N ASP A 478 33.30 -6.25 14.00
CA ASP A 478 34.28 -6.62 12.98
C ASP A 478 34.56 -8.12 12.98
N TRP A 479 34.78 -8.71 14.16
CA TRP A 479 35.03 -10.13 14.29
C TRP A 479 33.84 -10.99 13.81
N LEU A 480 32.61 -10.63 14.20
CA LEU A 480 31.41 -11.34 13.76
C LEU A 480 31.18 -11.19 12.24
N ALA A 481 31.44 -10.00 11.69
CA ALA A 481 31.30 -9.73 10.27
C ALA A 481 32.29 -10.54 9.42
N VAL A 482 33.56 -10.59 9.84
CA VAL A 482 34.60 -11.42 9.19
C VAL A 482 34.25 -12.90 9.26
N GLU A 483 33.86 -13.40 10.44
CA GLU A 483 33.43 -14.79 10.57
C GLU A 483 32.28 -15.13 9.64
N PHE A 484 31.27 -14.25 9.59
CA PHE A 484 30.10 -14.48 8.77
C PHE A 484 30.48 -14.68 7.30
N MET A 485 31.41 -13.86 6.79
CA MET A 485 31.97 -14.04 5.44
C MET A 485 32.79 -15.33 5.32
N ASP A 486 33.68 -15.62 6.28
CA ASP A 486 34.57 -16.81 6.28
C ASP A 486 33.79 -18.13 6.35
N SER A 487 32.60 -18.11 6.96
CA SER A 487 31.68 -19.23 6.99
C SER A 487 30.91 -19.46 5.69
N GLY A 488 31.20 -18.69 4.63
CA GLY A 488 30.49 -18.72 3.36
C GLY A 488 29.11 -18.08 3.44
N TRP A 489 28.96 -16.99 4.21
CA TRP A 489 27.70 -16.27 4.42
C TRP A 489 26.59 -17.14 5.05
N ARG A 490 26.97 -18.21 5.76
CA ARG A 490 26.02 -19.11 6.41
C ARG A 490 25.48 -18.47 7.68
N GLN A 491 24.16 -18.33 7.77
CA GLN A 491 23.52 -17.71 8.93
C GLN A 491 23.54 -18.60 10.18
N LYS A 492 23.34 -19.92 10.03
CA LYS A 492 23.23 -20.85 11.18
C LYS A 492 24.45 -20.80 12.13
N PRO A 493 25.71 -20.82 11.65
CA PRO A 493 26.88 -20.65 12.51
C PRO A 493 26.89 -19.33 13.30
N LEU A 494 26.52 -18.21 12.66
CA LEU A 494 26.43 -16.90 13.31
C LEU A 494 25.40 -16.93 14.46
N HIS A 495 24.18 -17.42 14.19
CA HIS A 495 23.14 -17.57 15.21
C HIS A 495 23.62 -18.45 16.38
N ARG A 496 24.20 -19.62 16.08
CA ARG A 496 24.74 -20.55 17.09
C ARG A 496 25.79 -19.87 17.98
N ARG A 497 26.69 -19.10 17.39
CA ARG A 497 27.74 -18.38 18.11
C ARG A 497 27.17 -17.32 19.06
N ILE A 498 26.16 -16.57 18.62
CA ILE A 498 25.47 -15.58 19.46
C ILE A 498 24.75 -16.27 20.63
N VAL A 499 23.90 -17.27 20.36
CA VAL A 499 23.07 -17.88 21.41
C VAL A 499 23.85 -18.74 22.42
N LEU A 500 25.05 -19.19 22.04
CA LEU A 500 25.97 -19.90 22.95
C LEU A 500 26.96 -18.95 23.64
N SER A 501 26.89 -17.64 23.39
CA SER A 501 27.77 -16.66 24.04
C SER A 501 27.34 -16.39 25.49
N ALA A 502 28.30 -16.01 26.33
CA ALA A 502 28.02 -15.55 27.69
C ALA A 502 27.09 -14.33 27.70
N ALA A 503 27.19 -13.45 26.70
CA ALA A 503 26.34 -12.26 26.57
C ALA A 503 24.86 -12.62 26.39
N TYR A 504 24.54 -13.62 25.56
CA TYR A 504 23.16 -14.09 25.38
C TYR A 504 22.63 -14.84 26.61
N GLN A 505 23.52 -15.56 27.30
CA GLN A 505 23.17 -16.39 28.47
C GLN A 505 23.09 -15.60 29.80
N GLN A 506 23.26 -14.28 29.78
CA GLN A 506 23.14 -13.46 30.97
C GLN A 506 21.71 -13.52 31.57
N SER A 507 21.60 -13.17 32.86
CA SER A 507 20.30 -12.99 33.47
C SER A 507 19.61 -11.73 32.95
N SER A 508 18.29 -11.76 32.80
CA SER A 508 17.48 -10.57 32.51
C SER A 508 17.16 -9.71 33.74
N ARG A 509 17.61 -10.11 34.94
CA ARG A 509 17.34 -9.38 36.17
C ARG A 509 17.96 -7.97 36.13
N VAL A 510 17.12 -6.96 36.33
CA VAL A 510 17.46 -5.54 36.38
C VAL A 510 17.63 -5.15 37.85
N THR A 511 18.87 -4.88 38.25
CA THR A 511 19.20 -4.32 39.57
C THR A 511 19.28 -2.80 39.49
N ASN A 512 19.30 -2.11 40.64
CA ASN A 512 19.54 -0.66 40.66
C ASN A 512 20.92 -0.32 40.07
N GLU A 513 21.94 -1.13 40.38
CA GLU A 513 23.27 -1.00 39.78
C GLU A 513 23.20 -1.07 38.25
N HIS A 514 22.46 -2.02 37.66
CA HIS A 514 22.27 -2.09 36.21
C HIS A 514 21.61 -0.82 35.63
N ARG A 515 20.64 -0.25 36.34
CA ARG A 515 19.95 0.99 35.89
C ARG A 515 20.85 2.21 35.97
N GLU A 516 21.75 2.25 36.95
CA GLU A 516 22.70 3.35 37.13
C GLU A 516 23.87 3.26 36.14
N CYS A 517 24.46 2.07 35.94
CA CYS A 517 25.65 1.91 35.10
C CYS A 517 25.34 1.74 33.60
N ASP A 518 24.20 1.12 33.27
CA ASP A 518 23.80 0.85 31.88
C ASP A 518 22.26 0.95 31.71
N PRO A 519 21.69 2.16 31.86
CA PRO A 519 20.25 2.38 31.83
C PRO A 519 19.60 1.85 30.55
N SER A 520 20.22 2.09 29.40
CA SER A 520 19.74 1.66 28.08
C SER A 520 20.14 0.22 27.69
N ASN A 521 20.78 -0.52 28.59
CA ASN A 521 21.36 -1.85 28.32
C ASN A 521 22.29 -1.88 27.09
N ARG A 522 23.03 -0.80 26.84
CA ARG A 522 23.89 -0.62 25.66
C ARG A 522 25.18 -1.43 25.76
N TRP A 523 25.66 -1.61 26.98
CA TRP A 523 26.86 -2.39 27.33
C TRP A 523 26.52 -3.85 27.65
N LEU A 524 25.23 -4.22 27.54
CA LEU A 524 24.73 -5.57 27.82
C LEU A 524 25.13 -6.04 29.22
N ALA A 525 24.89 -5.18 30.23
CA ALA A 525 25.03 -5.55 31.64
C ALA A 525 24.00 -6.63 32.07
N ARG A 526 22.98 -6.86 31.24
CA ARG A 526 21.92 -7.85 31.44
C ARG A 526 21.39 -8.38 30.10
N ALA A 527 20.77 -9.55 30.11
CA ALA A 527 20.07 -10.06 28.93
C ALA A 527 18.78 -9.27 28.68
N PRO A 528 18.59 -8.69 27.48
CA PRO A 528 17.39 -7.92 27.18
C PRO A 528 16.16 -8.84 27.08
N ARG A 529 15.01 -8.36 27.55
CA ARG A 529 13.72 -9.00 27.32
C ARG A 529 12.94 -8.19 26.30
N LEU A 530 12.49 -8.88 25.27
CA LEU A 530 11.89 -8.25 24.11
C LEU A 530 10.57 -8.94 23.80
N ARG A 531 9.55 -8.19 23.39
CA ARG A 531 8.38 -8.76 22.74
C ARG A 531 8.78 -9.36 21.40
N VAL A 532 8.31 -10.56 21.09
CA VAL A 532 8.49 -11.17 19.77
C VAL A 532 7.70 -10.39 18.71
N GLY A 533 8.12 -10.48 17.45
CA GLY A 533 7.43 -9.79 16.35
C GLY A 533 6.03 -10.36 16.09
N ALA A 534 5.19 -9.59 15.39
CA ALA A 534 3.82 -9.96 15.06
C ALA A 534 3.64 -11.38 14.52
N GLU A 535 4.44 -11.76 13.52
CA GLU A 535 4.39 -13.11 12.94
C GLU A 535 4.70 -14.19 13.97
N SER A 536 5.67 -13.93 14.85
CA SER A 536 6.05 -14.85 15.91
C SER A 536 4.99 -14.96 17.02
N VAL A 537 4.24 -13.90 17.32
CA VAL A 537 3.14 -13.98 18.30
C VAL A 537 2.12 -15.02 17.86
N ARG A 538 1.68 -14.93 16.59
CA ARG A 538 0.73 -15.88 16.00
C ARG A 538 1.34 -17.28 15.86
N ASP A 539 2.56 -17.39 15.33
CA ASP A 539 3.22 -18.69 15.15
C ASP A 539 3.46 -19.41 16.50
N ILE A 540 3.74 -18.68 17.59
CA ILE A 540 3.83 -19.25 18.93
C ILE A 540 2.48 -19.82 19.36
N ALA A 541 1.38 -19.07 19.23
CA ALA A 541 0.05 -19.54 19.61
C ALA A 541 -0.34 -20.84 18.88
N LEU A 542 -0.06 -20.91 17.57
CA LEU A 542 -0.29 -22.10 16.75
C LEU A 542 0.64 -23.28 17.14
N ALA A 543 1.90 -23.00 17.47
CA ALA A 543 2.85 -24.04 17.86
C ALA A 543 2.52 -24.63 19.24
N THR A 544 2.11 -23.79 20.20
CA THR A 544 1.74 -24.21 21.55
C THR A 544 0.45 -25.01 21.55
N SER A 545 -0.53 -24.63 20.72
CA SER A 545 -1.77 -25.39 20.55
C SER A 545 -1.58 -26.70 19.77
N GLY A 546 -0.56 -26.79 18.93
CA GLY A 546 -0.32 -27.95 18.07
C GLY A 546 -0.97 -27.84 16.69
N LEU A 547 -1.54 -26.67 16.36
CA LEU A 547 -2.17 -26.39 15.07
C LEU A 547 -1.17 -26.02 13.97
N LEU A 548 0.04 -25.56 14.31
CA LEU A 548 1.00 -25.03 13.34
C LEU A 548 1.33 -26.05 12.24
N GLU A 549 1.12 -25.66 10.98
CA GLU A 549 1.53 -26.46 9.84
C GLU A 549 2.93 -26.05 9.32
N ASP A 550 3.88 -26.99 9.40
CA ASP A 550 5.31 -26.77 9.12
C ASP A 550 5.71 -26.79 7.63
N ARG A 551 4.74 -26.91 6.72
CA ARG A 551 4.98 -26.97 5.27
C ARG A 551 5.63 -25.69 4.74
N VAL A 552 6.81 -25.85 4.12
CA VAL A 552 7.61 -24.77 3.52
C VAL A 552 7.34 -24.68 2.01
N GLY A 553 7.20 -23.46 1.48
CA GLY A 553 6.90 -23.20 0.05
C GLY A 553 5.41 -23.34 -0.29
N GLY A 554 5.01 -22.98 -1.51
CA GLY A 554 3.61 -23.04 -1.96
C GLY A 554 2.81 -21.74 -1.77
N PRO A 555 1.49 -21.76 -2.04
CA PRO A 555 0.64 -20.56 -2.11
C PRO A 555 0.47 -19.87 -0.75
N THR A 556 -0.01 -18.63 -0.79
CA THR A 556 -0.39 -17.89 0.42
C THR A 556 -1.66 -18.44 1.06
N VAL A 557 -1.92 -18.04 2.30
CA VAL A 557 -3.08 -18.45 3.09
C VAL A 557 -3.88 -17.24 3.57
N TYR A 558 -5.18 -17.47 3.73
CA TYR A 558 -6.19 -16.48 4.07
C TYR A 558 -6.81 -16.90 5.41
N PRO A 559 -6.15 -16.60 6.54
CA PRO A 559 -6.69 -16.91 7.85
C PRO A 559 -7.99 -16.12 8.08
N LEU A 560 -8.77 -16.59 9.05
CA LEU A 560 -9.97 -15.91 9.51
C LEU A 560 -9.69 -14.41 9.74
N THR A 561 -10.50 -13.55 9.14
CA THR A 561 -10.36 -12.09 9.22
C THR A 561 -11.75 -11.48 9.25
N PRO A 562 -12.00 -10.44 10.06
CA PRO A 562 -13.27 -9.72 10.01
C PRO A 562 -13.50 -9.10 8.63
N MET A 563 -14.46 -9.64 7.86
CA MET A 563 -14.63 -9.31 6.43
C MET A 563 -14.90 -7.83 6.16
N PHE A 564 -15.53 -7.12 7.09
CA PHE A 564 -15.80 -5.69 6.94
C PHE A 564 -14.51 -4.84 6.79
N LEU A 565 -13.34 -5.33 7.26
CA LEU A 565 -12.04 -4.64 7.09
C LEU A 565 -11.51 -4.73 5.66
N LEU A 566 -12.09 -5.64 4.87
CA LEU A 566 -11.74 -5.91 3.48
C LEU A 566 -12.77 -5.29 2.53
N GLU A 567 -13.70 -4.48 3.06
CA GLU A 567 -14.76 -3.80 2.30
C GLU A 567 -14.71 -2.28 2.57
N PRO A 568 -15.21 -1.44 1.64
CA PRO A 568 -15.37 -0.01 1.90
C PRO A 568 -16.38 0.25 3.04
N PRO A 569 -16.16 1.26 3.90
CA PRO A 569 -15.11 2.28 3.81
C PRO A 569 -13.81 1.92 4.57
N ALA A 570 -13.72 0.74 5.18
CA ALA A 570 -12.52 0.34 5.94
C ALA A 570 -11.32 0.07 5.02
N SER A 571 -11.60 -0.31 3.78
CA SER A 571 -10.62 -0.40 2.70
C SER A 571 -11.06 0.44 1.49
N TYR A 572 -10.09 0.92 0.70
CA TYR A 572 -10.35 1.71 -0.51
C TYR A 572 -11.24 0.98 -1.53
N GLY A 573 -11.27 -0.35 -1.51
CA GLY A 573 -12.08 -1.19 -2.38
C GLY A 573 -12.15 -2.62 -1.86
N LYS A 574 -13.21 -3.35 -2.24
CA LYS A 574 -13.42 -4.74 -1.82
C LYS A 574 -12.18 -5.60 -2.14
N LYS A 575 -11.62 -6.27 -1.14
CA LYS A 575 -10.47 -7.17 -1.28
C LYS A 575 -10.97 -8.62 -1.30
N PRO A 576 -10.58 -9.44 -2.30
CA PRO A 576 -10.91 -10.86 -2.29
C PRO A 576 -10.18 -11.55 -1.13
N TRP A 577 -10.90 -12.32 -0.32
CA TRP A 577 -10.33 -13.02 0.83
C TRP A 577 -11.06 -14.33 1.05
N ASP A 578 -10.66 -15.32 0.26
CA ASP A 578 -11.26 -16.64 0.31
C ASP A 578 -10.61 -17.43 1.44
N LEU A 579 -11.34 -17.56 2.55
CA LEU A 579 -10.88 -18.24 3.75
C LEU A 579 -10.29 -19.61 3.42
N SER A 580 -9.03 -19.81 3.82
CA SER A 580 -8.35 -21.10 3.68
C SER A 580 -9.07 -22.15 4.54
N LYS A 581 -9.22 -23.36 4.00
CA LYS A 581 -9.94 -24.46 4.65
C LYS A 581 -8.93 -25.47 5.23
N GLY A 582 -9.40 -26.46 5.99
CA GLY A 582 -8.53 -27.54 6.49
C GLY A 582 -7.33 -27.05 7.32
N SER A 583 -6.21 -27.79 7.28
CA SER A 583 -5.01 -27.48 8.06
C SER A 583 -4.22 -26.30 7.50
N GLU A 584 -4.35 -25.98 6.20
CA GLU A 584 -3.54 -24.94 5.58
C GLU A 584 -3.80 -23.54 6.16
N ARG A 585 -4.95 -23.30 6.80
CA ARG A 585 -5.24 -22.05 7.53
C ARG A 585 -4.25 -21.77 8.67
N TYR A 586 -3.57 -22.80 9.17
CA TYR A 586 -2.61 -22.72 10.28
C TYR A 586 -1.15 -22.70 9.84
N ARG A 587 -0.88 -22.40 8.56
CA ARG A 587 0.49 -22.20 8.10
C ARG A 587 1.13 -21.00 8.79
N ARG A 588 2.47 -21.02 8.83
CA ARG A 588 3.30 -19.94 9.37
C ARG A 588 2.87 -18.59 8.84
N SER A 589 2.89 -17.57 9.70
CA SER A 589 2.51 -16.20 9.39
C SER A 589 3.25 -15.58 8.19
N LEU A 590 4.40 -16.14 7.81
CA LEU A 590 5.12 -15.79 6.58
C LEU A 590 4.27 -15.99 5.30
N TYR A 591 3.35 -16.96 5.30
CA TYR A 591 2.49 -17.28 4.17
C TYR A 591 1.15 -16.55 4.19
N VAL A 592 0.85 -15.77 5.23
CA VAL A 592 -0.41 -15.00 5.30
C VAL A 592 -0.43 -13.97 4.18
N GLN A 593 -1.51 -13.94 3.41
CA GLN A 593 -1.70 -12.96 2.34
C GLN A 593 -1.64 -11.54 2.91
N LYS A 594 -0.86 -10.68 2.26
CA LYS A 594 -0.75 -9.26 2.62
C LYS A 594 -1.07 -8.39 1.42
N TYR A 595 -1.94 -7.40 1.61
CA TYR A 595 -2.07 -6.28 0.67
C TYR A 595 -1.16 -5.15 1.15
N ARG A 596 -0.61 -4.36 0.21
CA ARG A 596 0.41 -3.33 0.53
C ARG A 596 -0.05 -2.37 1.65
N THR A 597 -1.30 -1.95 1.61
CA THR A 597 -1.92 -1.01 2.57
C THR A 597 -2.84 -1.68 3.59
N SER A 598 -3.05 -3.00 3.51
CA SER A 598 -3.92 -3.75 4.42
C SER A 598 -3.22 -5.02 4.90
N VAL A 599 -2.81 -4.99 6.17
CA VAL A 599 -2.18 -6.12 6.85
C VAL A 599 -3.27 -6.87 7.64
N HIS A 600 -3.16 -8.20 7.73
CA HIS A 600 -4.06 -9.01 8.55
C HIS A 600 -4.16 -8.41 9.99
N PRO A 601 -5.37 -8.18 10.54
CA PRO A 601 -5.55 -7.26 11.67
C PRO A 601 -4.76 -7.61 12.93
N PRO A 602 -4.70 -8.89 13.39
CA PRO A 602 -3.81 -9.26 14.48
C PRO A 602 -2.34 -8.91 14.20
N LEU A 603 -1.83 -9.18 12.99
CA LEU A 603 -0.45 -8.83 12.65
C LEU A 603 -0.22 -7.31 12.69
N GLN A 604 -1.18 -6.52 12.20
CA GLN A 604 -1.12 -5.06 12.25
C GLN A 604 -1.09 -4.55 13.69
N LEU A 605 -1.98 -5.07 14.56
CA LEU A 605 -2.04 -4.70 15.98
C LEU A 605 -0.75 -5.04 16.72
N PHE A 606 -0.03 -6.10 16.31
CA PHE A 606 1.25 -6.50 16.89
C PHE A 606 2.49 -5.90 16.19
N ASP A 607 2.35 -4.75 15.54
CA ASP A 607 3.42 -3.96 14.92
C ASP A 607 4.09 -4.63 13.70
N ALA A 608 3.36 -5.44 12.93
CA ALA A 608 3.88 -5.90 11.64
C ALA A 608 4.14 -4.69 10.73
N PRO A 609 5.33 -4.60 10.09
CA PRO A 609 5.60 -3.51 9.16
C PRO A 609 4.60 -3.56 7.99
N ASN A 610 4.13 -2.40 7.57
CA ASN A 610 3.35 -2.30 6.34
C ASN A 610 4.26 -2.49 5.12
N GLY A 611 3.68 -2.87 3.98
CA GLY A 611 4.43 -3.09 2.74
C GLY A 611 4.77 -1.80 1.97
N ALA A 612 4.58 -0.62 2.58
CA ALA A 612 4.71 0.67 1.91
C ALA A 612 6.09 1.33 2.11
N VAL A 613 6.87 0.90 3.11
CA VAL A 613 8.20 1.44 3.41
C VAL A 613 9.20 0.36 3.77
N SER A 614 10.46 0.55 3.40
CA SER A 614 11.57 -0.31 3.85
C SER A 614 11.76 -0.18 5.37
N CYS A 615 11.60 -1.29 6.09
CA CYS A 615 11.70 -1.35 7.54
C CYS A 615 12.88 -2.24 7.96
N VAL A 616 13.96 -1.63 8.46
CA VAL A 616 15.12 -2.35 9.02
C VAL A 616 15.09 -2.42 10.56
N ARG A 617 14.27 -1.59 11.21
CA ARG A 617 14.00 -1.62 12.65
C ARG A 617 12.49 -1.66 12.85
N ARG A 618 12.02 -2.76 13.43
CA ARG A 618 10.61 -2.95 13.74
C ARG A 618 10.26 -2.26 15.05
N ASN A 619 9.11 -1.59 15.08
CA ASN A 619 8.56 -1.08 16.33
C ASN A 619 8.12 -2.23 17.22
N ARG A 620 8.14 -1.98 18.52
CA ARG A 620 7.59 -2.89 19.52
C ARG A 620 6.82 -2.05 20.52
N SER A 621 5.60 -2.50 20.79
CA SER A 621 4.71 -1.87 21.74
C SER A 621 4.01 -2.90 22.61
N ASN A 622 3.44 -2.44 23.72
CA ASN A 622 2.40 -3.14 24.43
C ASN A 622 1.20 -2.20 24.50
N THR A 623 0.08 -2.59 23.92
CA THR A 623 -1.13 -1.75 23.88
C THR A 623 -2.34 -2.51 24.44
N PRO A 624 -3.38 -1.80 24.92
CA PRO A 624 -4.63 -2.44 25.33
C PRO A 624 -5.29 -3.24 24.20
N LEU A 625 -5.17 -2.78 22.95
CA LEU A 625 -5.73 -3.47 21.78
C LEU A 625 -5.08 -4.84 21.52
N GLN A 626 -3.76 -4.93 21.75
CA GLN A 626 -3.05 -6.20 21.68
C GLN A 626 -3.52 -7.16 22.77
N ALA A 627 -3.77 -6.66 23.99
CA ALA A 627 -4.32 -7.47 25.07
C ALA A 627 -5.73 -7.98 24.74
N LEU A 628 -6.63 -7.11 24.22
CA LEU A 628 -7.95 -7.52 23.74
C LEU A 628 -7.87 -8.58 22.64
N THR A 629 -6.92 -8.43 21.71
CA THR A 629 -6.71 -9.42 20.64
C THR A 629 -6.34 -10.78 21.20
N LEU A 630 -5.39 -10.87 22.14
CA LEU A 630 -5.01 -12.17 22.74
C LEU A 630 -6.13 -12.80 23.56
N LEU A 631 -7.02 -12.00 24.14
CA LEU A 631 -8.10 -12.48 24.99
C LEU A 631 -9.33 -12.90 24.19
N ASN A 632 -9.65 -12.18 23.12
CA ASN A 632 -10.99 -12.21 22.52
C ASN A 632 -11.01 -12.54 21.02
N GLU A 633 -9.86 -12.52 20.32
CA GLU A 633 -9.84 -12.85 18.89
C GLU A 633 -10.00 -14.36 18.66
N GLU A 634 -10.77 -14.71 17.63
CA GLU A 634 -11.27 -16.07 17.41
C GLU A 634 -10.16 -17.11 17.20
N GLN A 635 -9.08 -16.81 16.48
CA GLN A 635 -7.96 -17.74 16.31
C GLN A 635 -7.16 -17.93 17.60
N PHE A 636 -6.99 -16.89 18.43
CA PHE A 636 -6.36 -17.05 19.74
C PHE A 636 -7.23 -17.87 20.70
N VAL A 637 -8.56 -17.68 20.66
CA VAL A 637 -9.52 -18.50 21.42
C VAL A 637 -9.46 -19.95 20.94
N GLU A 638 -9.47 -20.21 19.63
CA GLU A 638 -9.30 -21.55 19.04
C GLU A 638 -7.98 -22.20 19.50
N CYS A 639 -6.86 -21.47 19.44
CA CYS A 639 -5.57 -21.97 19.93
C CYS A 639 -5.62 -22.31 21.42
N SER A 640 -6.36 -21.55 22.24
CA SER A 640 -6.48 -21.81 23.67
C SER A 640 -7.24 -23.11 23.97
N ARG A 641 -8.30 -23.40 23.19
CA ARG A 641 -9.09 -24.65 23.30
C ARG A 641 -8.25 -25.86 22.91
N GLU A 642 -7.61 -25.79 21.75
CA GLU A 642 -6.76 -26.86 21.21
C GLU A 642 -5.54 -27.13 22.11
N MET A 643 -4.96 -26.08 22.70
CA MET A 643 -3.90 -26.25 23.70
C MET A 643 -4.42 -26.96 24.96
N ALA A 644 -5.62 -26.64 25.42
CA ALA A 644 -6.23 -27.30 26.58
C ALA A 644 -6.47 -28.79 26.30
N GLU A 645 -7.02 -29.15 25.14
CA GLU A 645 -7.19 -30.54 24.72
C GLU A 645 -5.86 -31.29 24.65
N ARG A 646 -4.85 -30.68 24.03
CA ARG A 646 -3.49 -31.22 23.96
C ARG A 646 -2.91 -31.52 25.33
N VAL A 647 -3.03 -30.59 26.28
CA VAL A 647 -2.51 -30.76 27.66
C VAL A 647 -3.30 -31.83 28.42
N ILE A 648 -4.63 -31.86 28.28
CA ILE A 648 -5.50 -32.88 28.91
C ILE A 648 -5.15 -34.28 28.41
N ALA A 649 -4.82 -34.43 27.13
CA ALA A 649 -4.42 -35.70 26.54
C ALA A 649 -3.00 -36.15 26.95
N MET A 650 -2.11 -35.23 27.32
CA MET A 650 -0.73 -35.53 27.69
C MET A 650 -0.58 -35.98 29.15
N ASP A 651 -1.32 -35.38 30.07
CA ASP A 651 -1.09 -35.57 31.50
C ASP A 651 -2.39 -35.74 32.32
N GLU A 652 -2.27 -36.48 33.42
CA GLU A 652 -3.31 -36.64 34.43
C GLU A 652 -3.01 -35.79 35.67
N GLY A 653 -4.05 -35.15 36.22
CA GLY A 653 -3.92 -34.28 37.40
C GLY A 653 -3.59 -32.83 37.05
N ASP A 654 -4.15 -31.91 37.83
CA ASP A 654 -4.11 -30.48 37.50
C ASP A 654 -2.71 -29.89 37.56
N GLU A 655 -1.90 -30.29 38.55
CA GLU A 655 -0.52 -29.82 38.68
C GLU A 655 0.33 -30.22 37.47
N ALA A 656 0.30 -31.49 37.07
CA ALA A 656 1.05 -32.00 35.92
C ALA A 656 0.60 -31.31 34.61
N ARG A 657 -0.70 -31.10 34.43
CA ARG A 657 -1.25 -30.35 33.30
C ARG A 657 -0.75 -28.90 33.27
N ILE A 658 -0.75 -28.21 34.40
CA ILE A 658 -0.21 -26.84 34.50
C ILE A 658 1.30 -26.84 34.22
N GLU A 659 2.07 -27.81 34.72
CA GLU A 659 3.49 -27.94 34.41
C GLU A 659 3.74 -28.09 32.91
N THR A 660 2.97 -28.97 32.23
CA THR A 660 3.07 -29.18 30.79
C THR A 660 2.66 -27.93 30.00
N ALA A 661 1.57 -27.25 30.39
CA ALA A 661 1.17 -25.99 29.78
C ALA A 661 2.28 -24.92 29.90
N PHE A 662 2.92 -24.81 31.06
CA PHE A 662 4.06 -23.91 31.26
C PHE A 662 5.27 -24.29 30.40
N LEU A 663 5.58 -25.58 30.26
CA LEU A 663 6.66 -26.04 29.40
C LEU A 663 6.40 -25.71 27.93
N LEU A 664 5.16 -25.88 27.46
CA LEU A 664 4.76 -25.51 26.09
C LEU A 664 4.85 -24.00 25.86
N CYS A 665 4.29 -23.19 26.76
CA CYS A 665 4.16 -21.74 26.56
C CYS A 665 5.44 -20.95 26.86
N VAL A 666 6.21 -21.34 27.88
CA VAL A 666 7.36 -20.57 28.38
C VAL A 666 8.65 -21.38 28.51
N GLY A 667 8.66 -22.66 28.13
CA GLY A 667 9.88 -23.48 28.06
C GLY A 667 10.48 -23.86 29.43
N ARG A 668 9.71 -23.72 30.52
CA ARG A 668 10.15 -24.07 31.89
C ARG A 668 8.95 -24.52 32.73
N LYS A 669 9.22 -25.18 33.86
CA LYS A 669 8.20 -25.46 34.88
C LYS A 669 7.78 -24.17 35.62
N PRO A 670 6.54 -24.10 36.15
CA PRO A 670 6.10 -23.01 37.01
C PRO A 670 6.89 -23.01 38.34
N ARG A 671 7.06 -21.83 38.93
CA ARG A 671 7.49 -21.71 40.34
C ARG A 671 6.31 -22.08 41.24
N ALA A 672 6.57 -22.47 42.49
CA ALA A 672 5.51 -22.83 43.45
C ALA A 672 4.43 -21.74 43.57
N GLU A 673 4.83 -20.46 43.65
CA GLU A 673 3.92 -19.31 43.72
C GLU A 673 3.10 -19.09 42.43
N GLU A 674 3.68 -19.40 41.26
CA GLU A 674 2.98 -19.31 39.98
C GLU A 674 1.97 -20.46 39.83
N LEU A 675 2.36 -21.66 40.26
CA LEU A 675 1.51 -22.84 40.29
C LEU A 675 0.29 -22.62 41.17
N THR A 676 0.47 -22.06 42.38
CA THR A 676 -0.63 -21.70 43.27
C THR A 676 -1.60 -20.72 42.62
N VAL A 677 -1.10 -19.65 41.98
CA VAL A 677 -1.97 -18.66 41.29
C VAL A 677 -2.84 -19.31 40.22
N VAL A 678 -2.29 -20.23 39.43
CA VAL A 678 -3.05 -20.90 38.35
C VAL A 678 -4.01 -21.96 38.90
N LEU A 679 -3.62 -22.68 39.96
CA LEU A 679 -4.51 -23.63 40.65
C LEU A 679 -5.70 -22.90 41.30
N ASP A 680 -5.46 -21.77 41.96
CA ASP A 680 -6.51 -20.95 42.57
C ASP A 680 -7.50 -20.44 41.52
N TYR A 681 -6.99 -19.99 40.37
CA TYR A 681 -7.82 -19.61 39.23
C TYR A 681 -8.64 -20.79 38.70
N LEU A 682 -8.02 -21.96 38.51
CA LEU A 682 -8.71 -23.18 38.05
C LEU A 682 -9.84 -23.59 39.02
N GLN A 683 -9.59 -23.54 40.33
CA GLN A 683 -10.58 -23.84 41.35
C GLN A 683 -11.72 -22.81 41.36
N SER A 684 -11.41 -21.53 41.16
CA SER A 684 -12.39 -20.46 41.03
C SER A 684 -13.31 -20.70 39.82
N VAL A 685 -12.74 -21.05 38.66
CA VAL A 685 -13.50 -21.35 37.44
C VAL A 685 -14.38 -22.59 37.65
N ARG A 686 -13.86 -23.68 38.22
CA ARG A 686 -14.68 -24.88 38.53
C ARG A 686 -15.84 -24.57 39.45
N SER A 687 -15.61 -23.78 40.50
CA SER A 687 -16.66 -23.35 41.41
C SER A 687 -17.73 -22.51 40.70
N GLY A 688 -17.33 -21.66 39.75
CA GLY A 688 -18.24 -20.90 38.90
C GLY A 688 -19.08 -21.78 37.97
N ILE A 689 -18.48 -22.83 37.39
CA ILE A 689 -19.19 -23.84 36.59
C ILE A 689 -20.20 -24.60 37.44
N ASP A 690 -19.78 -25.11 38.60
CA ASP A 690 -20.66 -25.85 39.52
C ASP A 690 -21.83 -25.00 40.04
N ALA A 691 -21.61 -23.69 40.20
CA ALA A 691 -22.63 -22.71 40.58
C ALA A 691 -23.53 -22.27 39.42
N GLY A 692 -23.25 -22.68 38.17
CA GLY A 692 -23.96 -22.24 36.98
C GLY A 692 -23.71 -20.78 36.58
N ALA A 693 -22.66 -20.16 37.13
CA ALA A 693 -22.24 -18.79 36.79
C ALA A 693 -21.34 -18.73 35.54
N ILE A 694 -20.75 -19.87 35.16
CA ILE A 694 -19.93 -20.04 33.96
C ILE A 694 -20.54 -21.15 33.11
N ASP A 695 -20.82 -20.85 31.84
CA ASP A 695 -21.28 -21.84 30.87
C ASP A 695 -20.06 -22.47 30.16
N ALA A 696 -19.63 -23.61 30.67
CA ALA A 696 -18.49 -24.34 30.09
C ALA A 696 -18.75 -24.82 28.66
N VAL A 697 -19.99 -25.14 28.30
CA VAL A 697 -20.34 -25.62 26.96
C VAL A 697 -20.19 -24.49 25.95
N ALA A 698 -20.70 -23.30 26.28
CA ALA A 698 -20.53 -22.11 25.45
C ALA A 698 -19.04 -21.75 25.25
N ILE A 699 -18.20 -21.97 26.27
CA ILE A 699 -16.75 -21.69 26.19
C ILE A 699 -16.01 -22.74 25.36
N VAL A 700 -16.36 -24.02 25.42
CA VAL A 700 -15.64 -25.11 24.72
C VAL A 700 -16.14 -25.33 23.29
N GLY A 701 -17.41 -25.03 23.02
CA GLY A 701 -17.97 -25.01 21.65
C GLY A 701 -18.47 -26.35 21.11
N ASP A 702 -18.68 -27.38 21.96
CA ASP A 702 -19.22 -28.68 21.53
C ASP A 702 -20.32 -29.21 22.48
N GLU A 703 -21.49 -29.56 21.94
CA GLU A 703 -22.63 -30.15 22.67
C GLU A 703 -22.40 -31.62 23.06
N ALA A 704 -21.36 -32.28 22.53
CA ALA A 704 -21.19 -33.74 22.68
C ALA A 704 -20.56 -34.22 24.00
N ALA A 705 -20.15 -33.33 24.91
CA ALA A 705 -19.43 -33.71 26.14
C ALA A 705 -20.15 -33.37 27.46
N ALA A 706 -21.45 -33.01 27.43
CA ALA A 706 -22.20 -32.64 28.64
C ALA A 706 -23.34 -33.63 28.97
N SER A 707 -23.00 -34.71 29.66
CA SER A 707 -23.89 -35.58 30.45
C SER A 707 -22.96 -36.31 31.44
N ASP A 708 -23.11 -36.29 32.77
CA ASP A 708 -24.33 -36.53 33.54
C ASP A 708 -24.23 -36.04 35.03
N THR A 709 -25.20 -35.22 35.44
CA THR A 709 -26.02 -35.24 36.68
C THR A 709 -25.50 -35.42 38.15
N VAL A 710 -26.00 -34.49 39.01
CA VAL A 710 -26.58 -34.65 40.40
C VAL A 710 -25.61 -34.53 41.60
N SER A 711 -25.81 -33.73 42.67
CA SER A 711 -27.02 -33.11 43.27
C SER A 711 -26.73 -31.90 44.20
N ARG A 712 -27.48 -30.81 44.02
CA ARG A 712 -28.53 -30.25 44.91
C ARG A 712 -28.47 -30.32 46.47
N ARG A 713 -27.32 -30.48 47.14
CA ARG A 713 -27.28 -30.39 48.62
C ARG A 713 -26.34 -29.34 49.23
N TRP A 714 -25.69 -28.50 48.43
CA TRP A 714 -24.76 -27.50 48.97
C TRP A 714 -25.32 -26.06 49.04
N PHE A 715 -26.49 -25.81 48.43
CA PHE A 715 -27.08 -24.48 48.27
C PHE A 715 -27.67 -23.84 49.55
N LEU A 716 -27.60 -24.47 50.73
CA LEU A 716 -28.30 -23.94 51.92
C LEU A 716 -27.52 -23.90 53.24
N GLN A 717 -26.19 -24.02 53.26
CA GLN A 717 -25.51 -24.13 54.56
C GLN A 717 -24.49 -23.07 55.01
N GLN A 718 -23.98 -22.14 54.19
CA GLN A 718 -23.03 -21.13 54.72
C GLN A 718 -23.05 -19.81 53.94
N CYS A 719 -24.03 -18.94 54.18
CA CYS A 719 -23.95 -17.51 53.86
C CYS A 719 -24.05 -16.69 55.15
N GLY A 720 -22.90 -16.44 55.77
CA GLY A 720 -22.72 -15.49 56.87
C GLY A 720 -21.86 -14.30 56.41
N VAL A 721 -22.55 -13.22 56.05
CA VAL A 721 -22.20 -11.78 56.01
C VAL A 721 -20.71 -11.36 56.05
N GLY A 722 -20.30 -10.54 55.07
CA GLY A 722 -19.05 -9.76 55.14
C GLY A 722 -18.73 -8.77 54.00
N LEU A 723 -19.72 -8.21 53.29
CA LEU A 723 -19.48 -7.33 52.13
C LEU A 723 -19.02 -5.89 52.45
N GLY A 724 -18.88 -5.53 53.73
CA GLY A 724 -18.48 -4.17 54.15
C GLY A 724 -16.97 -3.89 54.16
N ALA A 725 -16.12 -4.93 54.26
CA ALA A 725 -14.68 -4.74 54.45
C ALA A 725 -13.87 -4.72 53.14
N ILE A 726 -14.36 -5.39 52.08
CA ILE A 726 -13.65 -5.48 50.79
C ILE A 726 -13.76 -4.18 49.99
N ALA A 727 -14.87 -3.44 50.13
CA ALA A 727 -15.04 -2.14 49.47
C ALA A 727 -14.13 -1.05 50.04
N LEU A 728 -13.82 -1.08 51.34
CA LEU A 728 -12.98 -0.06 51.99
C LEU A 728 -11.48 -0.28 51.72
N GLN A 729 -11.04 -1.53 51.55
CA GLN A 729 -9.65 -1.83 51.22
C GLN A 729 -9.30 -1.51 49.75
N GLY A 730 -10.28 -1.60 48.83
CA GLY A 730 -10.13 -1.15 47.44
C GLY A 730 -10.09 0.38 47.28
N LEU A 731 -10.73 1.14 48.18
CA LEU A 731 -10.75 2.61 48.13
C LEU A 731 -9.55 3.27 48.83
N MET A 732 -8.87 2.58 49.76
CA MET A 732 -7.71 3.14 50.48
C MET A 732 -6.34 2.73 49.91
N ALA A 733 -6.30 1.82 48.92
CA ALA A 733 -5.04 1.36 48.30
C ALA A 733 -4.51 2.28 47.17
N ASN A 734 -5.24 3.33 46.78
CA ASN A 734 -4.86 4.20 45.66
C ASN A 734 -3.99 5.41 46.04
N ASP A 735 -3.74 5.71 47.31
CA ASP A 735 -3.11 6.98 47.71
C ASP A 735 -1.79 6.88 48.49
N THR A 736 -1.23 5.70 48.78
CA THR A 736 0.01 5.62 49.57
C THR A 736 0.93 4.45 49.22
N LEU A 737 1.60 4.49 48.06
CA LEU A 737 2.87 3.78 47.87
C LEU A 737 3.87 4.66 47.09
N GLY A 738 4.66 5.41 47.86
CA GLY A 738 5.93 5.96 47.41
C GLY A 738 6.94 4.83 47.21
N ALA A 739 6.91 4.22 46.04
CA ALA A 739 7.99 3.48 45.43
C ALA A 739 8.01 3.89 43.96
N THR A 740 9.18 4.08 43.36
CA THR A 740 9.35 4.52 41.97
C THR A 740 8.71 3.51 40.99
N ALA A 741 7.40 3.63 40.78
CA ALA A 741 6.68 2.97 39.73
C ALA A 741 7.22 3.49 38.39
N ALA A 742 7.52 2.57 37.48
CA ALA A 742 7.86 2.95 36.11
C ALA A 742 6.72 3.82 35.55
N ALA A 743 7.05 5.02 35.08
CA ALA A 743 6.06 6.01 34.68
C ALA A 743 5.22 5.48 33.50
N ASP A 744 3.89 5.53 33.66
CA ASP A 744 2.94 5.31 32.56
C ASP A 744 3.34 6.21 31.38
N PRO A 745 3.63 5.67 30.18
CA PRO A 745 4.06 6.47 29.03
C PRO A 745 3.01 7.48 28.55
N LEU A 746 1.74 7.25 28.89
CA LEU A 746 0.61 8.16 28.69
C LEU A 746 0.30 9.02 29.93
N ALA A 747 1.08 8.97 31.00
CA ALA A 747 0.90 9.89 32.11
C ALA A 747 0.90 11.34 31.60
N PRO A 748 0.00 12.21 32.09
CA PRO A 748 0.00 13.62 31.71
C PRO A 748 1.38 14.27 31.87
N LYS A 749 1.82 15.01 30.85
CA LYS A 749 3.10 15.71 30.82
C LYS A 749 2.89 17.22 30.75
N ALA A 750 3.81 17.97 31.36
CA ALA A 750 3.84 19.42 31.21
C ALA A 750 4.40 19.78 29.82
N PRO A 751 3.73 20.64 29.04
CA PRO A 751 4.26 21.15 27.79
C PRO A 751 5.41 22.17 28.01
N HIS A 752 6.05 22.63 26.93
CA HIS A 752 7.20 23.56 27.01
C HIS A 752 6.81 24.92 27.62
N PHE A 753 5.57 25.36 27.42
CA PHE A 753 4.98 26.55 28.03
C PHE A 753 3.47 26.37 28.21
N ALA A 754 2.82 27.29 28.92
CA ALA A 754 1.39 27.19 29.24
C ALA A 754 0.55 27.02 27.95
N PRO A 755 -0.21 25.91 27.81
CA PRO A 755 -0.96 25.64 26.59
C PRO A 755 -2.22 26.51 26.53
N ARG A 756 -2.63 26.88 25.31
CA ARG A 756 -3.92 27.54 25.05
C ARG A 756 -5.02 26.53 24.74
N ALA A 757 -4.65 25.39 24.17
CA ALA A 757 -5.54 24.25 23.97
C ALA A 757 -5.02 23.01 24.72
N LYS A 758 -5.93 22.24 25.32
CA LYS A 758 -5.63 20.94 25.94
C LYS A 758 -5.95 19.77 25.01
N ASN A 759 -6.95 19.96 24.15
CA ASN A 759 -7.48 18.91 23.28
C ASN A 759 -7.61 19.42 21.84
N VAL A 760 -7.60 18.49 20.88
CA VAL A 760 -7.79 18.77 19.45
C VAL A 760 -8.91 17.93 18.88
N ILE A 761 -9.82 18.55 18.14
CA ILE A 761 -10.77 17.86 17.26
C ILE A 761 -10.46 18.26 15.81
N LEU A 762 -10.01 17.30 15.00
CA LEU A 762 -9.67 17.51 13.60
C LEU A 762 -10.77 16.92 12.69
N LEU A 763 -11.50 17.80 12.01
CA LEU A 763 -12.52 17.48 11.01
C LEU A 763 -11.86 17.51 9.62
N PHE A 764 -11.56 16.33 9.08
CA PHE A 764 -10.85 16.17 7.81
C PHE A 764 -11.79 15.81 6.66
N MET A 765 -12.03 16.78 5.78
CA MET A 765 -12.88 16.70 4.60
C MET A 765 -12.07 16.20 3.41
N GLY A 766 -11.79 14.90 3.41
CA GLY A 766 -10.93 14.28 2.41
C GLY A 766 -11.52 14.31 1.01
N GLY A 767 -10.68 14.62 0.04
CA GLY A 767 -11.06 14.89 -1.34
C GLY A 767 -10.96 16.37 -1.72
N GLY A 768 -10.38 17.26 -0.91
CA GLY A 768 -10.20 18.67 -1.28
C GLY A 768 -11.51 19.43 -1.59
N PRO A 769 -12.24 19.93 -0.57
CA PRO A 769 -13.49 20.66 -0.76
C PRO A 769 -13.30 21.90 -1.63
N SER A 770 -14.23 22.15 -2.54
CA SER A 770 -14.12 23.33 -3.39
C SER A 770 -14.35 24.62 -2.60
N GLN A 771 -13.29 25.42 -2.49
CA GLN A 771 -13.35 26.75 -1.89
C GLN A 771 -14.31 27.66 -2.64
N PHE A 772 -14.47 27.51 -3.95
CA PHE A 772 -15.30 28.38 -4.80
C PHE A 772 -16.80 28.20 -4.61
N GLU A 773 -17.22 27.05 -4.08
CA GLU A 773 -18.63 26.76 -3.81
C GLU A 773 -19.00 26.95 -2.33
N MET A 774 -18.02 27.22 -1.47
CA MET A 774 -18.21 27.28 0.00
C MET A 774 -17.75 28.59 0.64
N TRP A 775 -16.50 28.99 0.39
CA TRP A 775 -15.75 29.96 1.22
C TRP A 775 -15.17 31.15 0.46
N ASP A 776 -14.85 30.99 -0.82
CA ASP A 776 -14.12 31.96 -1.62
C ASP A 776 -14.95 32.40 -2.84
N TYR A 777 -15.80 33.41 -2.62
CA TYR A 777 -16.55 34.01 -3.70
C TYR A 777 -15.65 34.84 -4.63
N LYS A 778 -15.55 34.42 -5.89
CA LYS A 778 -14.78 35.09 -6.94
C LYS A 778 -15.69 35.64 -8.06
N PRO A 779 -16.12 36.91 -7.99
CA PRO A 779 -16.94 37.54 -9.04
C PRO A 779 -16.27 37.55 -10.42
N ALA A 780 -14.95 37.71 -10.48
CA ALA A 780 -14.20 37.68 -11.73
C ALA A 780 -14.25 36.28 -12.36
N LEU A 781 -14.07 35.22 -11.55
CA LEU A 781 -14.21 33.84 -12.03
C LEU A 781 -15.61 33.58 -12.59
N LEU A 782 -16.67 34.05 -11.91
CA LEU A 782 -18.04 33.95 -12.42
C LEU A 782 -18.23 34.68 -13.75
N LYS A 783 -17.66 35.88 -13.89
CA LYS A 783 -17.72 36.68 -15.13
C LYS A 783 -17.04 35.99 -16.32
N HIS A 784 -15.99 35.22 -16.06
CA HIS A 784 -15.20 34.52 -17.07
C HIS A 784 -15.56 33.03 -17.22
N ASP A 785 -16.69 32.59 -16.66
CA ASP A 785 -17.17 31.20 -16.77
C ASP A 785 -17.24 30.73 -18.24
N GLY A 786 -16.70 29.54 -18.52
CA GLY A 786 -16.66 28.95 -19.85
C GLY A 786 -15.60 29.53 -20.82
N GLN A 787 -14.78 30.49 -20.38
CA GLN A 787 -13.67 31.06 -21.15
C GLN A 787 -12.35 30.35 -20.82
N LEU A 788 -11.35 30.44 -21.69
CA LEU A 788 -10.00 29.95 -21.36
C LEU A 788 -9.32 30.88 -20.35
N PRO A 789 -8.51 30.35 -19.42
CA PRO A 789 -7.69 31.17 -18.54
C PRO A 789 -6.67 31.98 -19.36
N PRO A 790 -6.26 33.17 -18.87
CA PRO A 790 -5.15 33.92 -19.43
C PRO A 790 -3.89 33.04 -19.58
N ALA A 791 -3.22 33.12 -20.74
CA ALA A 791 -2.05 32.27 -21.03
C ALA A 791 -0.90 32.44 -20.02
N GLU A 792 -0.73 33.64 -19.49
CA GLU A 792 0.27 33.97 -18.46
C GLU A 792 0.07 33.19 -17.15
N LEU A 793 -1.18 32.85 -16.80
CA LEU A 793 -1.48 32.04 -15.60
C LEU A 793 -1.17 30.55 -15.79
N LEU A 794 -1.05 30.09 -17.04
CA LEU A 794 -0.72 28.71 -17.37
C LEU A 794 0.79 28.47 -17.49
N GLU A 795 1.60 29.54 -17.53
CA GLU A 795 3.05 29.42 -17.67
C GLU A 795 3.66 28.74 -16.43
N GLY A 796 4.23 27.54 -16.62
CA GLY A 796 4.77 26.71 -15.53
C GLY A 796 3.71 26.04 -14.64
N TYR A 797 2.42 26.14 -14.99
CA TYR A 797 1.35 25.47 -14.25
C TYR A 797 1.36 23.96 -14.50
N ARG A 798 1.48 23.19 -13.41
CA ARG A 798 1.39 21.73 -13.44
C ARG A 798 -0.06 21.32 -13.14
N ALA A 799 -0.82 21.01 -14.18
CA ALA A 799 -2.12 20.34 -14.04
C ALA A 799 -1.93 18.88 -13.61
N ALA A 800 -2.82 18.38 -12.76
CA ALA A 800 -2.76 16.98 -12.32
C ALA A 800 -3.48 16.07 -13.32
N PHE A 801 -4.74 16.41 -13.67
CA PHE A 801 -5.59 15.59 -14.54
C PHE A 801 -6.14 16.37 -15.74
N ILE A 802 -6.12 17.71 -15.70
CA ILE A 802 -6.69 18.55 -16.76
C ILE A 802 -5.73 18.93 -17.88
N ASN A 803 -6.33 19.18 -19.05
CA ASN A 803 -5.66 19.90 -20.11
C ASN A 803 -5.42 21.35 -19.64
N PRO A 804 -4.18 21.91 -19.75
CA PRO A 804 -3.93 23.32 -19.46
C PRO A 804 -4.86 24.30 -20.21
N GLN A 805 -5.42 23.88 -21.36
CA GLN A 805 -6.43 24.62 -22.11
C GLN A 805 -7.89 24.28 -21.70
N SER A 806 -8.13 23.85 -20.46
CA SER A 806 -9.47 23.73 -19.88
C SER A 806 -10.10 25.10 -19.64
N LYS A 807 -11.43 25.17 -19.71
CA LYS A 807 -12.20 26.40 -19.46
C LYS A 807 -12.31 26.70 -17.97
N LEU A 808 -12.38 27.98 -17.63
CA LEU A 808 -12.72 28.47 -16.30
C LEU A 808 -14.13 28.03 -15.90
N LEU A 809 -14.29 27.73 -14.62
CA LEU A 809 -15.54 27.30 -14.00
C LEU A 809 -15.92 28.26 -12.87
N GLY A 810 -16.94 29.07 -13.11
CA GLY A 810 -17.53 30.00 -12.16
C GLY A 810 -18.19 29.31 -10.96
N PRO A 811 -18.25 29.98 -9.78
CA PRO A 811 -19.03 29.51 -8.64
C PRO A 811 -20.46 29.13 -9.03
N ARG A 812 -20.96 27.98 -8.54
CA ARG A 812 -22.29 27.46 -8.91
C ARG A 812 -23.43 27.84 -7.95
N TYR A 813 -23.12 28.43 -6.79
CA TYR A 813 -24.09 28.76 -5.73
C TYR A 813 -24.00 30.22 -5.30
N LYS A 814 -25.05 30.71 -4.64
CA LYS A 814 -25.09 32.10 -4.14
C LYS A 814 -24.29 32.24 -2.87
N PHE A 815 -23.70 33.42 -2.71
CA PHE A 815 -22.97 33.82 -1.50
C PHE A 815 -23.63 35.04 -0.87
N ALA A 816 -23.60 35.10 0.47
CA ALA A 816 -24.06 36.24 1.24
C ALA A 816 -23.04 36.57 2.35
N PRO A 817 -22.91 37.86 2.74
CA PRO A 817 -22.10 38.23 3.89
C PRO A 817 -22.76 37.70 5.17
N ALA A 818 -21.97 37.11 6.07
CA ALA A 818 -22.45 36.58 7.33
C ALA A 818 -21.47 36.89 8.49
N GLY A 819 -22.00 36.93 9.72
CA GLY A 819 -21.26 37.34 10.92
C GLY A 819 -20.85 38.81 10.95
N GLY A 820 -20.15 39.21 12.01
CA GLY A 820 -19.48 40.51 12.15
C GLY A 820 -18.22 40.65 11.28
N SER A 821 -17.62 39.54 10.83
CA SER A 821 -16.49 39.56 9.87
C SER A 821 -16.91 39.96 8.44
N GLY A 822 -18.20 39.81 8.10
CA GLY A 822 -18.72 40.10 6.76
C GLY A 822 -18.22 39.13 5.68
N LEU A 823 -17.66 37.97 6.08
CA LEU A 823 -17.19 36.96 5.15
C LEU A 823 -18.33 36.48 4.24
N MET A 824 -18.06 36.42 2.93
CA MET A 824 -19.00 35.86 1.96
C MET A 824 -19.02 34.34 2.09
N VAL A 825 -20.16 33.78 2.48
CA VAL A 825 -20.34 32.33 2.63
C VAL A 825 -21.48 31.84 1.76
N SER A 826 -21.32 30.63 1.22
CA SER A 826 -22.29 29.99 0.34
C SER A 826 -23.61 29.67 1.04
N GLU A 827 -24.70 29.69 0.29
CA GLU A 827 -26.03 29.23 0.74
C GLU A 827 -26.04 27.75 1.16
N LEU A 828 -25.01 26.98 0.79
CA LEU A 828 -24.83 25.58 1.20
C LEU A 828 -24.40 25.40 2.66
N LEU A 829 -24.02 26.48 3.37
CA LEU A 829 -23.55 26.44 4.75
C LEU A 829 -24.47 27.22 5.73
N PRO A 830 -25.78 26.89 5.79
CA PRO A 830 -26.76 27.66 6.57
C PRO A 830 -26.58 27.55 8.10
N HIS A 831 -25.89 26.52 8.60
CA HIS A 831 -25.58 26.38 10.02
C HIS A 831 -24.24 27.03 10.36
N THR A 832 -23.19 26.78 9.58
CA THR A 832 -21.86 27.37 9.83
C THR A 832 -21.86 28.89 9.70
N SER A 833 -22.66 29.46 8.80
CA SER A 833 -22.82 30.92 8.67
C SER A 833 -23.26 31.62 9.96
N LYS A 834 -23.88 30.91 10.91
CA LYS A 834 -24.34 31.45 12.20
C LYS A 834 -23.23 31.53 13.26
N MET A 835 -22.08 30.89 13.03
CA MET A 835 -20.96 30.83 13.98
C MET A 835 -19.66 31.45 13.43
N LEU A 836 -19.70 32.20 12.32
CA LEU A 836 -18.49 32.74 11.68
C LEU A 836 -17.64 33.62 12.59
N ASP A 837 -18.27 34.32 13.54
CA ASP A 837 -17.56 35.16 14.50
C ASP A 837 -16.76 34.35 15.53
N ASP A 838 -17.03 33.05 15.64
CA ASP A 838 -16.25 32.12 16.47
C ASP A 838 -15.11 31.43 15.67
N LEU A 839 -15.04 31.64 14.34
CA LEU A 839 -14.08 30.97 13.47
C LEU A 839 -12.90 31.89 13.08
N CYS A 840 -11.73 31.28 12.93
CA CYS A 840 -10.58 31.81 12.24
C CYS A 840 -10.46 31.12 10.87
N VAL A 841 -10.68 31.83 9.76
CA VAL A 841 -10.66 31.29 8.40
C VAL A 841 -9.37 31.67 7.68
N VAL A 842 -8.62 30.69 7.19
CA VAL A 842 -7.40 30.88 6.39
C VAL A 842 -7.72 30.54 4.94
N ARG A 843 -7.60 31.51 4.02
CA ARG A 843 -7.88 31.34 2.58
C ARG A 843 -6.63 31.13 1.72
N SER A 844 -5.46 31.28 2.34
CA SER A 844 -4.15 31.27 1.70
C SER A 844 -3.35 30.01 2.00
N ALA A 845 -4.02 28.91 2.37
CA ALA A 845 -3.34 27.65 2.64
C ALA A 845 -2.79 27.05 1.33
N LYS A 846 -1.60 26.46 1.38
CA LYS A 846 -0.97 25.78 0.24
C LYS A 846 -0.19 24.52 0.64
N THR A 847 -0.05 23.59 -0.31
CA THR A 847 0.63 22.30 -0.14
C THR A 847 1.50 22.00 -1.36
N ASP A 848 2.44 21.04 -1.23
CA ASP A 848 3.30 20.59 -2.33
C ASP A 848 2.74 19.34 -3.05
N ALA A 849 1.77 18.66 -2.43
CA ALA A 849 1.23 17.39 -2.90
C ALA A 849 -0.04 17.60 -3.74
N PHE A 850 -0.12 16.93 -4.89
CA PHE A 850 -1.26 17.03 -5.83
C PHE A 850 -2.13 15.76 -5.88
N ASN A 851 -1.68 14.65 -5.29
CA ASN A 851 -2.45 13.42 -5.18
C ASN A 851 -3.02 13.25 -3.75
N HIS A 852 -4.20 12.66 -3.62
CA HIS A 852 -4.89 12.49 -2.33
C HIS A 852 -4.01 11.85 -1.26
N ALA A 853 -3.50 10.62 -1.48
CA ALA A 853 -2.74 9.92 -0.44
C ALA A 853 -1.49 10.69 0.05
N PRO A 854 -0.59 11.19 -0.83
CA PRO A 854 0.53 12.03 -0.40
C PRO A 854 0.12 13.33 0.29
N ALA A 855 -0.96 13.99 -0.17
CA ALA A 855 -1.42 15.26 0.39
C ALA A 855 -2.06 15.08 1.77
N GLN A 856 -2.84 14.01 1.95
CA GLN A 856 -3.34 13.58 3.26
C GLN A 856 -2.18 13.33 4.22
N LEU A 857 -1.17 12.55 3.82
CA LEU A 857 0.00 12.30 4.65
C LEU A 857 0.75 13.58 5.03
N LEU A 858 0.88 14.55 4.11
CA LEU A 858 1.53 15.82 4.42
C LEU A 858 0.76 16.61 5.47
N MET A 859 -0.57 16.71 5.35
CA MET A 859 -1.43 17.35 6.34
C MET A 859 -1.35 16.66 7.70
N GLN A 860 -1.33 15.32 7.73
CA GLN A 860 -1.37 14.57 8.97
C GLN A 860 0.00 14.38 9.63
N THR A 861 1.07 14.24 8.85
CA THR A 861 2.39 13.77 9.34
C THR A 861 3.54 14.71 9.00
N GLY A 862 3.26 15.82 8.30
CA GLY A 862 4.27 16.76 7.81
C GLY A 862 5.15 16.21 6.69
N SER A 863 4.79 15.07 6.09
CA SER A 863 5.54 14.39 5.05
C SER A 863 4.62 13.72 4.05
N GLN A 864 4.97 13.80 2.76
CA GLN A 864 4.27 13.05 1.70
C GLN A 864 4.59 11.56 1.71
N GLN A 865 5.67 11.16 2.41
CA GLN A 865 6.10 9.77 2.54
C GLN A 865 5.44 9.09 3.73
N PHE A 866 5.11 7.81 3.56
CA PHE A 866 4.59 6.94 4.60
C PHE A 866 5.60 6.74 5.75
N GLY A 867 5.11 6.36 6.93
CA GLY A 867 5.93 5.95 8.07
C GLY A 867 6.31 7.05 9.07
N ARG A 868 5.81 8.28 8.89
CA ARG A 868 5.98 9.38 9.85
C ARG A 868 4.88 9.38 10.92
N PRO A 869 5.17 9.82 12.16
CA PRO A 869 4.14 9.99 13.18
C PRO A 869 3.16 11.10 12.82
N SER A 870 1.87 10.84 13.02
CA SER A 870 0.82 11.85 12.78
C SER A 870 0.81 12.95 13.84
N PHE A 871 0.10 14.04 13.54
CA PHE A 871 -0.11 15.17 14.44
C PHE A 871 -0.75 14.74 15.76
N GLY A 872 -1.72 13.80 15.72
CA GLY A 872 -2.29 13.21 16.93
C GLY A 872 -1.29 12.41 17.75
N ALA A 873 -0.38 11.68 17.09
CA ALA A 873 0.69 10.97 17.79
C ALA A 873 1.70 11.91 18.44
N TRP A 874 2.11 12.99 17.78
CA TRP A 874 2.96 14.03 18.37
C TRP A 874 2.28 14.74 19.54
N THR A 875 0.98 15.01 19.45
CA THR A 875 0.19 15.63 20.50
C THR A 875 0.16 14.76 21.76
N THR A 876 -0.16 13.48 21.63
CA THR A 876 -0.21 12.55 22.77
C THR A 876 1.18 12.17 23.29
N TYR A 877 2.22 12.18 22.44
CA TYR A 877 3.60 12.03 22.88
C TYR A 877 4.03 13.19 23.80
N GLY A 878 3.72 14.42 23.39
CA GLY A 878 4.05 15.62 24.12
C GLY A 878 3.23 15.82 25.41
N LEU A 879 1.91 15.55 25.37
CA LEU A 879 1.00 15.83 26.49
C LEU A 879 0.63 14.63 27.36
N GLY A 880 0.84 13.40 26.88
CA GLY A 880 0.24 12.19 27.49
C GLY A 880 -1.27 12.14 27.29
N SER A 881 -1.99 11.53 28.24
CA SER A 881 -3.44 11.35 28.27
C SER A 881 -3.98 11.69 29.66
N GLU A 882 -5.10 12.42 29.73
CA GLU A 882 -5.85 12.60 30.97
C GLU A 882 -6.83 11.44 31.23
N SER A 883 -7.27 10.75 30.18
CA SER A 883 -8.10 9.56 30.30
C SER A 883 -7.28 8.34 30.71
N ARG A 884 -7.81 7.56 31.67
CA ARG A 884 -7.26 6.24 32.10
C ARG A 884 -8.01 5.05 31.50
N ASP A 885 -9.14 5.32 30.85
CA ASP A 885 -10.12 4.30 30.44
C ASP A 885 -10.39 4.31 28.93
N LEU A 886 -9.93 5.34 28.22
CA LEU A 886 -10.06 5.49 26.77
C LEU A 886 -8.71 5.80 26.11
N PRO A 887 -8.53 5.48 24.82
CA PRO A 887 -7.33 5.88 24.07
C PRO A 887 -7.13 7.40 24.05
N ALA A 888 -5.88 7.84 24.09
CA ALA A 888 -5.52 9.26 24.05
C ALA A 888 -5.81 9.92 22.68
N PHE A 889 -5.82 9.12 21.61
CA PHE A 889 -6.06 9.53 20.24
C PHE A 889 -7.09 8.59 19.59
N VAL A 890 -8.25 9.12 19.22
CA VAL A 890 -9.37 8.40 18.61
C VAL A 890 -9.64 8.90 17.19
N VAL A 891 -9.97 8.00 16.28
CA VAL A 891 -10.29 8.31 14.88
C VAL A 891 -11.68 7.77 14.52
N PHE A 892 -12.45 8.52 13.75
CA PHE A 892 -13.70 8.09 13.14
C PHE A 892 -13.65 8.27 11.64
N ASN A 893 -14.38 7.41 10.91
CA ASN A 893 -14.55 7.52 9.48
C ASN A 893 -16.05 7.47 9.12
N SER A 894 -16.51 8.41 8.31
CA SER A 894 -17.89 8.46 7.81
C SER A 894 -17.99 8.62 6.28
N GLY A 895 -16.87 8.75 5.57
CA GLY A 895 -16.84 8.84 4.11
C GLY A 895 -17.05 7.46 3.48
N LYS A 896 -17.62 7.41 2.27
CA LYS A 896 -17.90 6.13 1.59
C LYS A 896 -16.64 5.39 1.12
N ASN A 897 -15.60 6.14 0.77
CA ASN A 897 -14.40 5.58 0.12
C ASN A 897 -13.27 5.28 1.11
N GLY A 898 -13.40 5.74 2.36
CA GLY A 898 -12.31 5.76 3.34
C GLY A 898 -11.13 6.65 2.91
N PRO A 899 -10.21 6.97 3.83
CA PRO A 899 -9.09 7.84 3.52
C PRO A 899 -8.09 7.17 2.57
N SER A 900 -7.68 7.88 1.52
CA SER A 900 -6.78 7.40 0.46
C SER A 900 -5.44 6.86 0.97
N ALA A 901 -4.84 7.47 2.01
CA ALA A 901 -3.60 6.95 2.64
C ALA A 901 -3.83 5.92 3.75
N GLY A 902 -5.09 5.53 4.01
CA GLY A 902 -5.47 4.54 5.01
C GLY A 902 -5.02 4.91 6.43
N THR A 903 -4.71 3.88 7.23
CA THR A 903 -4.30 4.03 8.63
C THR A 903 -2.99 4.80 8.84
N ALA A 904 -2.17 4.99 7.79
CA ALA A 904 -0.94 5.76 7.88
C ALA A 904 -1.20 7.24 8.24
N ASN A 905 -2.40 7.74 7.98
CA ASN A 905 -2.84 9.08 8.37
C ASN A 905 -2.86 9.31 9.90
N TRP A 906 -3.03 8.27 10.71
CA TRP A 906 -3.07 8.38 12.18
C TRP A 906 -2.11 7.43 12.88
N GLY A 907 -1.10 6.93 12.17
CA GLY A 907 -0.07 6.07 12.75
C GLY A 907 0.87 6.83 13.68
N SER A 908 1.48 6.11 14.64
CA SER A 908 2.54 6.65 15.49
C SER A 908 3.89 6.78 14.76
N GLY A 909 4.01 6.28 13.51
CA GLY A 909 5.29 6.24 12.80
C GLY A 909 6.36 5.52 13.64
N PHE A 910 7.46 6.22 13.96
CA PHE A 910 8.51 5.73 14.84
C PHE A 910 8.33 6.08 16.33
N LEU A 911 7.29 6.84 16.70
CA LEU A 911 6.93 7.04 18.11
C LEU A 911 6.36 5.73 18.68
N PRO A 912 6.42 5.53 20.01
CA PRO A 912 5.76 4.41 20.67
C PRO A 912 4.28 4.31 20.24
N THR A 913 3.81 3.12 19.89
CA THR A 913 2.48 2.96 19.29
C THR A 913 1.32 3.20 20.25
N VAL A 914 1.61 3.37 21.55
CA VAL A 914 0.64 3.88 22.53
C VAL A 914 0.10 5.27 22.14
N HIS A 915 0.81 5.99 21.26
CA HIS A 915 0.42 7.28 20.68
C HIS A 915 -0.29 7.15 19.32
N ALA A 916 -0.48 5.94 18.77
CA ALA A 916 -1.19 5.75 17.53
C ALA A 916 -2.70 6.00 17.70
N GLY A 917 -3.35 6.48 16.64
CA GLY A 917 -4.79 6.67 16.63
C GLY A 917 -5.53 5.34 16.64
N VAL A 918 -6.58 5.25 17.47
CA VAL A 918 -7.47 4.10 17.52
C VAL A 918 -8.75 4.42 16.77
N GLU A 919 -9.02 3.71 15.68
CA GLU A 919 -10.26 3.88 14.94
C GLU A 919 -11.45 3.30 15.72
N PHE A 920 -12.45 4.13 15.96
CA PHE A 920 -13.71 3.76 16.57
C PHE A 920 -14.75 3.49 15.50
N ARG A 921 -15.35 2.29 15.58
CA ARG A 921 -16.34 1.80 14.63
C ARG A 921 -17.73 2.29 15.00
N THR A 922 -18.53 2.57 13.98
CA THR A 922 -19.92 3.01 14.15
C THR A 922 -20.93 1.86 14.14
N VAL A 923 -20.49 0.63 13.87
CA VAL A 923 -21.29 -0.61 13.86
C VAL A 923 -20.48 -1.75 14.46
N GLY A 924 -21.14 -2.57 15.30
CA GLY A 924 -20.49 -3.66 16.04
C GLY A 924 -19.68 -3.13 17.23
N ASP A 925 -18.64 -3.88 17.62
CA ASP A 925 -17.74 -3.43 18.67
C ASP A 925 -17.04 -2.12 18.25
N PRO A 926 -17.08 -1.06 19.09
CA PRO A 926 -16.45 0.22 18.80
C PRO A 926 -14.95 0.08 18.56
N VAL A 927 -14.32 -0.87 19.26
CA VAL A 927 -12.91 -1.24 19.11
C VAL A 927 -12.85 -2.71 18.74
N LEU A 928 -11.91 -3.11 17.87
CA LEU A 928 -11.83 -4.51 17.44
C LEU A 928 -11.60 -5.46 18.63
N TYR A 929 -12.39 -6.54 18.70
CA TYR A 929 -12.35 -7.56 19.75
C TYR A 929 -12.61 -7.02 21.17
N LEU A 930 -13.45 -5.98 21.28
CA LEU A 930 -13.78 -5.40 22.59
C LEU A 930 -14.72 -6.30 23.39
N SER A 931 -15.70 -6.93 22.74
CA SER A 931 -16.63 -7.84 23.39
C SER A 931 -15.94 -9.15 23.77
N ASN A 932 -16.38 -9.75 24.87
CA ASN A 932 -15.91 -11.07 25.27
C ASN A 932 -16.41 -12.15 24.29
N PRO A 933 -15.65 -13.25 24.13
CA PRO A 933 -16.13 -14.44 23.44
C PRO A 933 -17.40 -15.01 24.07
N GLU A 934 -18.15 -15.80 23.30
CA GLU A 934 -19.34 -16.48 23.79
C GLU A 934 -19.03 -17.36 25.01
N GLY A 935 -19.88 -17.31 26.03
CA GLY A 935 -19.68 -18.00 27.31
C GLY A 935 -18.72 -17.30 28.28
N VAL A 936 -17.93 -16.31 27.85
CA VAL A 936 -16.99 -15.58 28.73
C VAL A 936 -17.66 -14.35 29.34
N THR A 937 -18.03 -14.45 30.62
CA THR A 937 -18.64 -13.34 31.36
C THR A 937 -17.63 -12.25 31.72
N SER A 938 -18.10 -11.04 32.03
CA SER A 938 -17.24 -9.92 32.48
C SER A 938 -16.47 -10.27 33.75
N GLU A 939 -17.07 -11.03 34.67
CA GLU A 939 -16.46 -11.50 35.90
C GLU A 939 -15.36 -12.54 35.61
N LEU A 940 -15.62 -13.48 34.69
CA LEU A 940 -14.61 -14.46 34.26
C LEU A 940 -13.44 -13.76 33.59
N GLN A 941 -13.71 -12.82 32.69
CA GLN A 941 -12.68 -12.01 32.03
C GLN A 941 -11.83 -11.23 33.04
N GLN A 942 -12.47 -10.61 34.04
CA GLN A 942 -11.77 -9.91 35.12
C GLN A 942 -10.86 -10.86 35.90
N SER A 943 -11.35 -12.06 36.24
CA SER A 943 -10.57 -13.10 36.91
C SER A 943 -9.36 -13.52 36.08
N THR A 944 -9.53 -13.71 34.77
CA THR A 944 -8.44 -14.00 33.82
C THR A 944 -7.39 -12.89 33.82
N VAL A 945 -7.81 -11.63 33.66
CA VAL A 945 -6.90 -10.46 33.67
C VAL A 945 -6.16 -10.33 35.00
N ASN A 946 -6.85 -10.52 36.12
CA ASN A 946 -6.23 -10.49 37.45
C ASN A 946 -5.18 -11.59 37.62
N THR A 947 -5.45 -12.80 37.12
CA THR A 947 -4.53 -13.94 37.18
C THR A 947 -3.29 -13.69 36.33
N VAL A 948 -3.46 -13.22 35.09
CA VAL A 948 -2.34 -12.83 34.21
C VAL A 948 -1.52 -11.72 34.85
N ASN A 949 -2.16 -10.72 35.46
CA ASN A 949 -1.47 -9.63 36.14
C ASN A 949 -0.77 -10.08 37.42
N ALA A 950 -1.29 -11.06 38.16
CA ALA A 950 -0.61 -11.65 39.31
C ALA A 950 0.70 -12.34 38.88
N LEU A 951 0.66 -13.14 37.81
CA LEU A 951 1.86 -13.75 37.22
C LEU A 951 2.85 -12.70 36.71
N ASN A 952 2.36 -11.65 36.06
CA ASN A 952 3.20 -10.55 35.58
C ASN A 952 3.83 -9.78 36.73
N ARG A 953 3.13 -9.53 37.84
CA ARG A 953 3.69 -8.86 39.04
C ARG A 953 4.79 -9.71 39.68
N GLN A 954 4.56 -11.01 39.86
CA GLN A 954 5.61 -11.92 40.35
C GLN A 954 6.84 -11.95 39.43
N ASN A 955 6.65 -11.79 38.11
CA ASN A 955 7.75 -11.70 37.15
C ASN A 955 8.43 -10.31 37.19
N LEU A 956 7.66 -9.24 37.41
CA LEU A 956 8.18 -7.88 37.60
C LEU A 956 9.05 -7.79 38.85
N ASP A 957 8.65 -8.42 39.95
CA ASP A 957 9.43 -8.44 41.20
C ASP A 957 10.75 -9.20 41.03
N LEU A 958 10.74 -10.28 40.24
CA LEU A 958 11.92 -11.07 39.94
C LEU A 958 12.88 -10.34 38.99
N VAL A 959 12.34 -9.77 37.92
CA VAL A 959 13.12 -9.28 36.77
C VAL A 959 13.38 -7.78 36.87
N GLY A 960 12.46 -6.97 37.39
CA GLY A 960 12.60 -5.52 37.50
C GLY A 960 12.53 -4.76 36.17
N ASP A 961 11.94 -5.36 35.13
CA ASP A 961 11.81 -4.76 33.80
C ASP A 961 10.53 -3.92 33.68
N ALA A 962 10.68 -2.64 33.33
CA ALA A 962 9.58 -1.70 33.17
C ALA A 962 8.56 -2.13 32.10
N GLU A 963 8.99 -2.87 31.08
CA GLU A 963 8.09 -3.38 30.03
C GLU A 963 7.03 -4.34 30.59
N ILE A 964 7.31 -5.05 31.68
CA ILE A 964 6.33 -5.91 32.35
C ILE A 964 5.23 -5.05 33.01
N ALA A 965 5.61 -3.92 33.61
CA ALA A 965 4.66 -2.97 34.18
C ALA A 965 3.76 -2.36 33.09
N THR A 966 4.33 -2.02 31.93
CA THR A 966 3.56 -1.55 30.77
C THR A 966 2.55 -2.59 30.28
N ARG A 967 2.91 -3.88 30.29
CA ARG A 967 1.98 -4.97 29.97
C ARG A 967 0.84 -5.08 30.98
N ILE A 968 1.14 -5.01 32.29
CA ILE A 968 0.12 -5.01 33.34
C ILE A 968 -0.88 -3.87 33.09
N ASN A 969 -0.40 -2.64 32.89
CA ASN A 969 -1.23 -1.48 32.60
C ASN A 969 -2.07 -1.67 31.34
N SER A 970 -1.52 -2.31 30.29
CA SER A 970 -2.23 -2.58 29.04
C SER A 970 -3.39 -3.55 29.24
N TYR A 971 -3.20 -4.63 30.01
CA TYR A 971 -4.27 -5.58 30.34
C TYR A 971 -5.36 -4.94 31.23
N GLU A 972 -4.96 -4.13 32.20
CA GLU A 972 -5.93 -3.42 33.06
C GLU A 972 -6.73 -2.39 32.26
N MET A 973 -6.09 -1.63 31.36
CA MET A 973 -6.77 -0.69 30.49
C MET A 973 -7.68 -1.39 29.48
N ALA A 974 -7.26 -2.52 28.91
CA ALA A 974 -8.09 -3.34 28.03
C ALA A 974 -9.40 -3.72 28.72
N TYR A 975 -9.33 -4.23 29.95
CA TYR A 975 -10.51 -4.55 30.75
C TYR A 975 -11.41 -3.33 31.02
N ARG A 976 -10.84 -2.18 31.43
CA ARG A 976 -11.62 -0.95 31.66
C ARG A 976 -12.30 -0.45 30.39
N MET A 977 -11.61 -0.54 29.24
CA MET A 977 -12.17 -0.17 27.93
C MET A 977 -13.42 -0.99 27.58
N GLN A 978 -13.50 -2.27 27.97
CA GLN A 978 -14.68 -3.11 27.70
C GLN A 978 -15.96 -2.55 28.34
N ALA A 979 -15.84 -1.83 29.47
CA ALA A 979 -16.95 -1.15 30.12
C ALA A 979 -17.14 0.29 29.61
N SER A 980 -16.07 1.07 29.48
CA SER A 980 -16.15 2.50 29.20
C SER A 980 -16.39 2.84 27.73
N ALA A 981 -15.85 2.06 26.78
CA ALA A 981 -15.96 2.38 25.37
C ALA A 981 -17.41 2.30 24.82
N PRO A 982 -18.23 1.28 25.17
CA PRO A 982 -19.63 1.24 24.75
C PRO A 982 -20.45 2.43 25.25
N GLU A 983 -20.21 2.89 26.48
CA GLU A 983 -20.86 4.08 27.04
C GLU A 983 -20.38 5.37 26.35
N ALA A 984 -19.09 5.47 26.04
CA ALA A 984 -18.51 6.63 25.36
C ALA A 984 -19.10 6.82 23.96
N VAL A 985 -19.32 5.72 23.22
CA VAL A 985 -19.91 5.77 21.87
C VAL A 985 -21.45 5.66 21.84
N GLY A 986 -22.07 5.43 22.99
CA GLY A 986 -23.51 5.41 23.14
C GLY A 986 -24.09 6.82 23.14
N VAL A 987 -24.99 7.11 22.19
CA VAL A 987 -25.71 8.40 22.09
C VAL A 987 -27.17 8.31 22.54
N ALA A 988 -27.65 7.12 22.89
CA ALA A 988 -29.05 6.91 23.30
C ALA A 988 -29.43 7.64 24.59
N SER A 989 -28.43 7.98 25.43
CA SER A 989 -28.63 8.74 26.66
C SER A 989 -28.61 10.26 26.46
N GLU A 990 -28.36 10.76 25.24
CA GLU A 990 -28.36 12.20 24.95
C GLU A 990 -29.79 12.74 24.90
N SER A 991 -29.97 13.99 25.35
CA SER A 991 -31.29 14.63 25.29
C SER A 991 -31.75 14.86 23.85
N GLN A 992 -33.06 14.84 23.60
CA GLN A 992 -33.61 15.07 22.26
C GLN A 992 -33.15 16.42 21.67
N HIS A 993 -33.06 17.47 22.49
CA HIS A 993 -32.58 18.77 22.04
C HIS A 993 -31.14 18.72 21.49
N VAL A 994 -30.25 17.92 22.10
CA VAL A 994 -28.87 17.74 21.62
C VAL A 994 -28.87 16.92 20.32
N LEU A 995 -29.68 15.87 20.23
CA LEU A 995 -29.82 15.09 19.00
C LEU A 995 -30.33 15.97 17.84
N ASP A 996 -31.31 16.83 18.11
CA ASP A 996 -31.87 17.78 17.14
C ASP A 996 -30.86 18.86 16.74
N LEU A 997 -30.05 19.35 17.69
CA LEU A 997 -28.99 20.33 17.43
C LEU A 997 -28.00 19.80 16.38
N TYR A 998 -27.52 18.56 16.56
CA TYR A 998 -26.61 17.92 15.61
C TYR A 998 -27.31 17.35 14.37
N GLY A 999 -28.62 17.11 14.41
CA GLY A 999 -29.34 16.41 13.33
C GLY A 999 -29.06 14.91 13.30
N VAL A 1000 -28.89 14.29 14.47
CA VAL A 1000 -28.47 12.89 14.61
C VAL A 1000 -29.68 11.97 14.77
N ASP A 1001 -29.76 10.97 13.90
CA ASP A 1001 -30.55 9.75 14.12
C ASP A 1001 -29.66 8.73 14.88
N PRO A 1002 -29.93 8.43 16.16
CA PRO A 1002 -29.11 7.50 16.96
C PRO A 1002 -28.90 6.13 16.32
N ALA A 1003 -29.87 5.67 15.52
CA ALA A 1003 -29.86 4.36 14.87
C ALA A 1003 -28.98 4.31 13.62
N LYS A 1004 -28.53 5.46 13.08
CA LYS A 1004 -27.76 5.51 11.84
C LYS A 1004 -26.35 6.08 12.09
N PRO A 1005 -25.33 5.52 11.41
CA PRO A 1005 -24.02 6.18 11.36
C PRO A 1005 -24.14 7.46 10.51
N SER A 1006 -23.50 8.54 10.96
CA SER A 1006 -23.41 9.80 10.20
C SER A 1006 -22.21 10.61 10.66
N PHE A 1007 -21.77 11.57 9.83
CA PHE A 1007 -20.73 12.51 10.23
C PHE A 1007 -21.14 13.33 11.47
N ALA A 1008 -22.39 13.82 11.51
CA ALA A 1008 -22.92 14.53 12.67
C ALA A 1008 -22.88 13.71 13.96
N LYS A 1009 -23.15 12.39 13.88
CA LYS A 1009 -23.03 11.49 15.04
C LYS A 1009 -21.58 11.42 15.51
N ASN A 1010 -20.62 11.33 14.59
CA ASN A 1010 -19.20 11.35 14.96
C ASN A 1010 -18.79 12.68 15.62
N CYS A 1011 -19.33 13.82 15.20
CA CYS A 1011 -19.10 15.11 15.87
C CYS A 1011 -19.60 15.09 17.31
N LEU A 1012 -20.81 14.56 17.54
CA LEU A 1012 -21.36 14.40 18.89
C LEU A 1012 -20.50 13.47 19.76
N LEU A 1013 -19.99 12.37 19.19
CA LEU A 1013 -19.06 11.48 19.87
C LEU A 1013 -17.73 12.17 20.18
N ALA A 1014 -17.20 13.01 19.30
CA ALA A 1014 -15.97 13.76 19.54
C ALA A 1014 -16.09 14.66 20.78
N ARG A 1015 -17.22 15.38 20.93
CA ARG A 1015 -17.50 16.16 22.14
C ARG A 1015 -17.49 15.28 23.38
N ARG A 1016 -18.17 14.13 23.36
CA ARG A 1016 -18.25 13.19 24.49
C ARG A 1016 -16.90 12.59 24.89
N LEU A 1017 -16.00 12.39 23.93
CA LEU A 1017 -14.65 11.86 24.15
C LEU A 1017 -13.74 12.92 24.78
N VAL A 1018 -13.78 14.16 24.28
CA VAL A 1018 -13.02 15.27 24.87
C VAL A 1018 -13.47 15.54 26.31
N GLU A 1019 -14.77 15.45 26.60
CA GLU A 1019 -15.30 15.50 27.99
C GLU A 1019 -14.72 14.41 28.91
N ARG A 1020 -14.32 13.26 28.35
CA ARG A 1020 -13.74 12.12 29.06
C ARG A 1020 -12.21 12.11 29.04
N GLY A 1021 -11.59 13.23 28.65
CA GLY A 1021 -10.13 13.42 28.68
C GLY A 1021 -9.37 12.82 27.50
N VAL A 1022 -10.04 12.50 26.39
CA VAL A 1022 -9.37 12.13 25.13
C VAL A 1022 -8.72 13.38 24.52
N ARG A 1023 -7.40 13.32 24.29
CA ARG A 1023 -6.60 14.48 23.83
C ARG A 1023 -6.80 14.84 22.38
N PHE A 1024 -6.94 13.84 21.52
CA PHE A 1024 -7.02 14.05 20.09
C PHE A 1024 -8.15 13.21 19.50
N VAL A 1025 -9.08 13.86 18.82
CA VAL A 1025 -10.16 13.17 18.09
C VAL A 1025 -10.12 13.60 16.64
N GLN A 1026 -10.10 12.65 15.71
CA GLN A 1026 -10.04 12.93 14.28
C GLN A 1026 -11.21 12.30 13.54
N LEU A 1027 -11.87 13.07 12.69
CA LEU A 1027 -13.02 12.64 11.91
C LEU A 1027 -12.68 12.76 10.41
N PHE A 1028 -12.61 11.63 9.72
CA PHE A 1028 -12.50 11.58 8.27
C PHE A 1028 -13.87 11.52 7.60
N HIS A 1029 -14.06 12.35 6.57
CA HIS A 1029 -15.19 12.29 5.66
C HIS A 1029 -14.73 12.34 4.20
N GLU A 1030 -14.27 11.20 3.67
CA GLU A 1030 -13.81 11.06 2.28
C GLU A 1030 -14.99 11.03 1.29
N SER A 1031 -15.41 12.21 0.83
CA SER A 1031 -16.52 12.36 -0.12
C SER A 1031 -16.34 13.57 -1.07
N TRP A 1032 -15.26 14.34 -0.95
CA TRP A 1032 -15.14 15.66 -1.61
C TRP A 1032 -14.46 15.62 -2.98
N ASP A 1033 -14.09 14.44 -3.46
CA ASP A 1033 -13.36 14.27 -4.71
C ASP A 1033 -14.24 14.42 -5.97
N GLN A 1034 -14.44 15.67 -6.40
CA GLN A 1034 -15.48 16.06 -7.36
C GLN A 1034 -14.89 16.52 -8.70
N HIS A 1035 -14.32 15.58 -9.43
CA HIS A 1035 -13.88 15.75 -10.82
C HIS A 1035 -15.06 15.83 -11.83
N GLY A 1036 -16.26 15.39 -11.41
CA GLY A 1036 -17.53 15.46 -12.15
C GLY A 1036 -18.72 15.51 -11.17
N ASP A 1037 -19.94 15.75 -11.67
CA ASP A 1037 -21.19 15.83 -10.88
C ASP A 1037 -21.12 16.81 -9.68
N LEU A 1038 -20.27 17.84 -9.76
CA LEU A 1038 -19.98 18.79 -8.67
C LEU A 1038 -21.25 19.33 -8.02
N LYS A 1039 -22.21 19.82 -8.82
CA LYS A 1039 -23.45 20.43 -8.30
C LYS A 1039 -24.28 19.48 -7.45
N LYS A 1040 -24.31 18.20 -7.81
CA LYS A 1040 -25.10 17.21 -7.11
C LYS A 1040 -24.41 16.81 -5.81
N ASP A 1041 -23.14 16.48 -5.90
CA ASP A 1041 -22.42 15.87 -4.79
C ASP A 1041 -22.04 16.88 -3.71
N ILE A 1042 -21.74 18.15 -4.07
CA ILE A 1042 -21.38 19.17 -3.09
C ILE A 1042 -22.56 19.56 -2.20
N VAL A 1043 -23.77 19.62 -2.75
CA VAL A 1043 -25.01 19.87 -1.98
C VAL A 1043 -25.19 18.80 -0.92
N LYS A 1044 -24.98 17.54 -1.31
CA LYS A 1044 -25.09 16.41 -0.40
C LYS A 1044 -24.00 16.44 0.68
N ASN A 1045 -22.74 16.65 0.31
CA ASN A 1045 -21.63 16.68 1.27
C ASN A 1045 -21.76 17.83 2.28
N CYS A 1046 -22.19 19.02 1.83
CA CYS A 1046 -22.50 20.12 2.73
C CYS A 1046 -23.66 19.78 3.67
N ALA A 1047 -24.74 19.16 3.18
CA ALA A 1047 -25.84 18.71 4.02
C ALA A 1047 -25.42 17.64 5.06
N ASP A 1048 -24.51 16.73 4.68
CA ASP A 1048 -24.00 15.67 5.56
C ASP A 1048 -23.10 16.22 6.68
N THR A 1049 -22.47 17.40 6.50
CA THR A 1049 -21.39 17.89 7.39
C THR A 1049 -21.65 19.23 8.09
N ASP A 1050 -22.35 20.19 7.45
CA ASP A 1050 -22.51 21.57 7.93
C ASP A 1050 -23.15 21.65 9.33
N GLN A 1051 -24.31 21.01 9.50
CA GLN A 1051 -25.02 21.01 10.78
C GLN A 1051 -24.18 20.38 11.90
N GLY A 1052 -23.51 19.25 11.62
CA GLY A 1052 -22.67 18.56 12.60
C GLY A 1052 -21.45 19.39 13.03
N CYS A 1053 -20.80 20.09 12.09
CA CYS A 1053 -19.69 21.01 12.40
C CYS A 1053 -20.16 22.17 13.27
N ALA A 1054 -21.26 22.81 12.89
CA ALA A 1054 -21.79 23.96 13.62
C ALA A 1054 -22.30 23.61 15.02
N ALA A 1055 -22.97 22.47 15.15
CA ALA A 1055 -23.44 21.95 16.42
C ALA A 1055 -22.28 21.64 17.37
N LEU A 1056 -21.18 21.07 16.87
CA LEU A 1056 -20.00 20.76 17.69
C LEU A 1056 -19.40 22.00 18.35
N VAL A 1057 -19.10 23.04 17.56
CA VAL A 1057 -18.52 24.29 18.08
C VAL A 1057 -19.48 24.95 19.08
N THR A 1058 -20.77 24.98 18.73
CA THR A 1058 -21.82 25.55 19.59
C THR A 1058 -21.95 24.80 20.93
N ASP A 1059 -21.99 23.48 20.90
CA ASP A 1059 -22.13 22.62 22.09
C ASP A 1059 -20.89 22.68 22.99
N LEU A 1060 -19.68 22.68 22.41
CA LEU A 1060 -18.43 22.90 23.15
C LEU A 1060 -18.43 24.27 23.84
N LYS A 1061 -18.91 25.32 23.16
CA LYS A 1061 -19.02 26.67 23.73
C LYS A 1061 -20.03 26.72 24.87
N GLN A 1062 -21.20 26.09 24.72
CA GLN A 1062 -22.22 26.02 25.77
C GLN A 1062 -21.72 25.31 27.03
N ARG A 1063 -20.79 24.36 26.87
CA ARG A 1063 -20.18 23.58 27.96
C ARG A 1063 -18.92 24.21 28.54
N GLY A 1064 -18.45 25.33 28.00
CA GLY A 1064 -17.19 25.95 28.40
C GLY A 1064 -15.94 25.17 28.00
N LEU A 1065 -16.05 24.24 27.04
CA LEU A 1065 -14.95 23.40 26.57
C LEU A 1065 -14.23 23.96 25.33
N LEU A 1066 -14.85 24.92 24.62
CA LEU A 1066 -14.28 25.50 23.40
C LEU A 1066 -12.97 26.23 23.65
N ASP A 1067 -12.81 26.90 24.80
CA ASP A 1067 -11.58 27.61 25.15
C ASP A 1067 -10.40 26.65 25.34
N GLU A 1068 -10.66 25.41 25.75
CA GLU A 1068 -9.64 24.37 25.98
C GLU A 1068 -9.51 23.38 24.81
N THR A 1069 -10.33 23.51 23.77
CA THR A 1069 -10.40 22.56 22.64
C THR A 1069 -10.21 23.28 21.32
N LEU A 1070 -9.17 22.90 20.58
CA LEU A 1070 -8.91 23.38 19.24
C LEU A 1070 -9.69 22.54 18.22
N VAL A 1071 -10.70 23.13 17.58
CA VAL A 1071 -11.46 22.50 16.49
C VAL A 1071 -10.89 22.97 15.15
N ILE A 1072 -10.54 22.04 14.27
CA ILE A 1072 -9.91 22.32 12.98
C ILE A 1072 -10.74 21.67 11.88
N TRP A 1073 -11.05 22.41 10.81
CA TRP A 1073 -11.66 21.88 9.61
C TRP A 1073 -10.75 22.12 8.42
N CYS A 1074 -10.40 21.07 7.69
CA CYS A 1074 -9.54 21.16 6.52
C CYS A 1074 -9.73 19.99 5.55
N GLY A 1075 -9.21 20.16 4.33
CA GLY A 1075 -8.89 19.08 3.40
C GLY A 1075 -7.38 19.04 3.12
N GLU A 1076 -6.96 18.21 2.18
CA GLU A 1076 -5.57 18.04 1.76
C GLU A 1076 -5.06 19.11 0.78
N PHE A 1077 -5.97 19.70 0.01
CA PHE A 1077 -5.75 20.78 -0.97
C PHE A 1077 -7.11 21.38 -1.38
N GLY A 1078 -7.11 22.29 -2.36
CA GLY A 1078 -8.32 22.93 -2.90
C GLY A 1078 -8.73 22.37 -4.26
N ARG A 1079 -9.67 23.05 -4.91
CA ARG A 1079 -10.12 22.73 -6.27
C ARG A 1079 -9.74 23.83 -7.26
N THR A 1080 -9.50 23.46 -8.51
CA THR A 1080 -9.06 24.41 -9.54
C THR A 1080 -10.19 25.36 -9.93
N PRO A 1081 -9.86 26.57 -10.40
CA PRO A 1081 -10.83 27.46 -11.01
C PRO A 1081 -11.27 27.01 -12.42
N MET A 1082 -10.92 25.79 -12.85
CA MET A 1082 -11.15 25.26 -14.18
C MET A 1082 -12.00 23.98 -14.13
N VAL A 1083 -12.61 23.64 -15.26
CA VAL A 1083 -13.37 22.40 -15.42
C VAL A 1083 -12.47 21.22 -15.78
N GLU A 1084 -12.73 20.06 -15.17
CA GLU A 1084 -12.12 18.78 -15.54
C GLU A 1084 -12.98 17.98 -16.52
N GLY A 1085 -12.90 18.36 -17.80
CA GLY A 1085 -13.74 17.74 -18.83
C GLY A 1085 -15.24 18.04 -18.65
N GLY A 1086 -16.02 18.00 -19.73
CA GLY A 1086 -17.45 18.38 -19.65
C GLY A 1086 -17.67 19.83 -19.19
N ASP A 1087 -18.62 20.05 -18.27
CA ASP A 1087 -19.05 21.37 -17.78
C ASP A 1087 -19.34 21.46 -16.25
N ASP A 1088 -19.09 20.38 -15.49
CA ASP A 1088 -19.49 20.27 -14.07
C ASP A 1088 -18.55 19.41 -13.19
N GLY A 1089 -17.35 19.92 -12.89
CA GLY A 1089 -16.34 19.25 -12.06
C GLY A 1089 -15.02 20.04 -12.00
N ARG A 1090 -14.19 19.87 -10.96
CA ARG A 1090 -12.93 20.61 -10.78
C ARG A 1090 -11.76 19.68 -10.44
N ASP A 1091 -10.58 19.98 -10.98
CA ASP A 1091 -9.33 19.27 -10.68
C ASP A 1091 -8.71 19.71 -9.34
N HIS A 1092 -7.66 19.02 -8.89
CA HIS A 1092 -6.87 19.28 -7.69
C HIS A 1092 -6.10 20.60 -7.76
N HIS A 1093 -6.09 21.33 -6.64
CA HIS A 1093 -5.43 22.63 -6.56
C HIS A 1093 -4.56 22.77 -5.31
N PRO A 1094 -3.26 22.41 -5.39
CA PRO A 1094 -2.34 22.49 -4.24
C PRO A 1094 -1.94 23.93 -3.87
N ASN A 1095 -2.12 24.89 -4.78
CA ASN A 1095 -1.58 26.24 -4.64
C ASN A 1095 -2.40 27.15 -3.72
N ALA A 1096 -3.68 26.87 -3.53
CA ALA A 1096 -4.57 27.68 -2.70
C ALA A 1096 -5.78 26.88 -2.23
N PHE A 1097 -6.07 26.91 -0.94
CA PHE A 1097 -7.28 26.31 -0.35
C PHE A 1097 -7.66 26.94 0.99
N THR A 1098 -8.86 26.59 1.46
CA THR A 1098 -9.44 27.15 2.68
C THR A 1098 -9.40 26.15 3.84
N ILE A 1099 -9.06 26.67 5.02
CA ILE A 1099 -9.10 25.99 6.32
C ILE A 1099 -9.85 26.89 7.29
N TRP A 1100 -10.56 26.34 8.27
CA TRP A 1100 -11.01 27.12 9.41
C TRP A 1100 -10.69 26.44 10.74
N MET A 1101 -10.51 27.24 11.78
CA MET A 1101 -10.26 26.79 13.15
C MET A 1101 -11.17 27.52 14.14
N ALA A 1102 -11.48 26.91 15.27
CA ALA A 1102 -12.24 27.52 16.36
C ALA A 1102 -11.71 27.05 17.73
N GLY A 1103 -11.81 27.91 18.75
CA GLY A 1103 -11.41 27.59 20.12
C GLY A 1103 -9.90 27.41 20.33
N GLY A 1104 -9.51 26.97 21.52
CA GLY A 1104 -8.11 26.63 21.83
C GLY A 1104 -7.10 27.77 21.65
N GLY A 1105 -7.55 29.04 21.72
CA GLY A 1105 -6.71 30.23 21.62
C GLY A 1105 -6.43 30.77 20.21
N VAL A 1106 -7.14 30.30 19.17
CA VAL A 1106 -7.14 30.97 17.86
C VAL A 1106 -7.95 32.27 17.90
N LYS A 1107 -7.61 33.25 17.05
CA LYS A 1107 -8.35 34.52 16.98
C LYS A 1107 -9.75 34.36 16.37
N PRO A 1108 -10.83 34.54 17.13
CA PRO A 1108 -12.18 34.41 16.59
C PRO A 1108 -12.50 35.58 15.64
N GLY A 1109 -13.26 35.31 14.58
CA GLY A 1109 -13.71 36.29 13.59
C GLY A 1109 -12.65 36.75 12.57
N LEU A 1110 -11.45 36.16 12.57
CA LEU A 1110 -10.36 36.52 11.66
C LEU A 1110 -10.52 35.82 10.29
N VAL A 1111 -10.37 36.58 9.21
CA VAL A 1111 -10.15 36.05 7.85
C VAL A 1111 -8.71 36.38 7.44
N TYR A 1112 -7.90 35.35 7.22
CA TYR A 1112 -6.47 35.47 6.98
C TYR A 1112 -6.07 35.07 5.56
N GLY A 1113 -5.31 35.96 4.91
CA GLY A 1113 -4.76 35.78 3.58
C GLY A 1113 -5.77 35.91 2.44
N ALA A 1114 -5.25 35.98 1.22
CA ALA A 1114 -6.05 36.17 0.01
C ALA A 1114 -5.43 35.46 -1.20
N THR A 1115 -6.29 35.20 -2.19
CA THR A 1115 -5.93 34.64 -3.50
C THR A 1115 -6.29 35.63 -4.60
N ASP A 1116 -5.70 35.49 -5.78
CA ASP A 1116 -5.96 36.36 -6.94
C ASP A 1116 -7.45 36.34 -7.37
N GLU A 1117 -7.83 37.22 -8.31
CA GLU A 1117 -9.23 37.39 -8.71
C GLU A 1117 -9.90 36.12 -9.27
N LEU A 1118 -9.13 35.20 -9.82
CA LEU A 1118 -9.61 33.91 -10.33
C LEU A 1118 -9.43 32.78 -9.31
N GLY A 1119 -8.64 32.98 -8.27
CA GLY A 1119 -8.33 32.01 -7.23
C GLY A 1119 -7.25 31.00 -7.62
N PHE A 1120 -6.32 31.38 -8.52
CA PHE A 1120 -5.24 30.50 -8.99
C PHE A 1120 -4.04 30.43 -8.05
N ASN A 1121 -3.67 31.55 -7.43
CA ASN A 1121 -2.49 31.70 -6.60
C ASN A 1121 -2.79 32.55 -5.36
N VAL A 1122 -2.07 32.27 -4.28
CA VAL A 1122 -2.08 33.11 -3.08
C VAL A 1122 -1.36 34.44 -3.38
N THR A 1123 -2.01 35.54 -3.04
CA THR A 1123 -1.48 36.91 -3.21
C THR A 1123 -1.07 37.54 -1.89
N GLU A 1124 -1.66 37.11 -0.77
CA GLU A 1124 -1.39 37.68 0.56
C GLU A 1124 -1.28 36.59 1.62
N ASN A 1125 -0.26 36.72 2.48
CA ASN A 1125 -0.01 35.90 3.67
C ASN A 1125 -0.12 34.38 3.42
N PRO A 1126 0.74 33.78 2.59
CA PRO A 1126 0.72 32.34 2.33
C PRO A 1126 0.98 31.54 3.61
N VAL A 1127 0.20 30.48 3.80
CA VAL A 1127 0.36 29.55 4.92
C VAL A 1127 0.65 28.17 4.36
N HIS A 1128 1.89 27.69 4.49
CA HIS A 1128 2.21 26.32 4.13
C HIS A 1128 1.66 25.35 5.19
N VAL A 1129 1.42 24.09 4.80
CA VAL A 1129 1.01 23.02 5.74
C VAL A 1129 1.92 22.93 6.96
N HIS A 1130 3.23 23.07 6.78
CA HIS A 1130 4.19 23.06 7.91
C HIS A 1130 4.04 24.27 8.83
N ASP A 1131 3.69 25.45 8.31
CA ASP A 1131 3.48 26.66 9.11
C ASP A 1131 2.20 26.53 9.94
N LEU A 1132 1.15 25.94 9.35
CA LEU A 1132 -0.05 25.57 10.08
C LEU A 1132 0.30 24.59 11.22
N GLN A 1133 0.98 23.49 10.94
CA GLN A 1133 1.39 22.50 11.96
C GLN A 1133 2.23 23.11 13.09
N ALA A 1134 3.18 24.00 12.76
CA ALA A 1134 3.97 24.73 13.75
C ALA A 1134 3.08 25.60 14.65
N THR A 1135 2.09 26.28 14.06
CA THR A 1135 1.13 27.13 14.77
C THR A 1135 0.20 26.31 15.67
N LEU A 1136 -0.27 25.14 15.21
CA LEU A 1136 -1.11 24.24 16.01
C LEU A 1136 -0.34 23.68 17.22
N LEU A 1137 0.92 23.28 17.05
CA LEU A 1137 1.78 22.86 18.16
C LEU A 1137 2.04 23.99 19.16
N GLN A 1138 2.19 25.22 18.68
CA GLN A 1138 2.30 26.40 19.54
C GLN A 1138 1.06 26.59 20.42
N LEU A 1139 -0.15 26.40 19.89
CA LEU A 1139 -1.40 26.50 20.67
C LEU A 1139 -1.48 25.40 21.75
N LEU A 1140 -0.90 24.23 21.50
CA LEU A 1140 -0.79 23.12 22.45
C LEU A 1140 0.34 23.27 23.49
N GLY A 1141 1.07 24.40 23.49
CA GLY A 1141 2.12 24.64 24.47
C GLY A 1141 3.52 24.18 24.04
N PHE A 1142 3.73 23.82 22.76
CA PHE A 1142 5.01 23.31 22.28
C PHE A 1142 5.73 24.28 21.36
N ASP A 1143 7.02 24.50 21.64
CA ASP A 1143 7.97 24.88 20.60
C ASP A 1143 8.17 23.69 19.66
N HIS A 1144 7.65 23.79 18.45
CA HIS A 1144 7.71 22.71 17.46
C HIS A 1144 9.15 22.31 17.12
N LYS A 1145 10.14 23.21 17.29
CA LYS A 1145 11.55 22.94 17.00
C LYS A 1145 12.21 22.10 18.08
N GLN A 1146 11.65 22.07 19.29
CA GLN A 1146 12.14 21.32 20.45
C GLN A 1146 11.40 19.99 20.68
N LEU A 1147 10.12 19.89 20.28
CA LEU A 1147 9.36 18.64 20.41
C LEU A 1147 9.88 17.62 19.40
N THR A 1148 10.85 16.82 19.84
CA THR A 1148 11.64 15.94 18.98
C THR A 1148 11.68 14.51 19.52
N TYR A 1149 11.94 13.57 18.62
CA TYR A 1149 12.17 12.17 18.97
C TYR A 1149 13.38 11.63 18.22
N ARG A 1150 14.31 11.03 18.96
CA ARG A 1150 15.52 10.43 18.43
C ARG A 1150 15.18 9.09 17.77
N PHE A 1151 15.33 9.02 16.45
CA PHE A 1151 15.14 7.79 15.67
C PHE A 1151 16.19 7.72 14.57
N GLN A 1152 16.74 6.54 14.31
CA GLN A 1152 17.74 6.31 13.25
C GLN A 1152 18.89 7.35 13.25
N GLY A 1153 19.43 7.69 14.42
CA GLY A 1153 20.57 8.60 14.50
C GLY A 1153 20.25 10.07 14.21
N ARG A 1154 18.97 10.47 14.14
CA ARG A 1154 18.51 11.85 13.96
C ARG A 1154 17.37 12.22 14.91
N ASP A 1155 17.30 13.48 15.30
CA ASP A 1155 16.13 14.05 15.97
C ASP A 1155 15.08 14.46 14.93
N PHE A 1156 13.90 13.84 14.99
CA PHE A 1156 12.78 14.15 14.12
C PHE A 1156 11.72 14.97 14.86
N ARG A 1157 10.98 15.78 14.10
CA ARG A 1157 9.81 16.55 14.56
C ARG A 1157 8.73 16.56 13.47
N LEU A 1158 7.48 16.87 13.80
CA LEU A 1158 6.34 16.88 12.86
C LEU A 1158 6.61 17.71 11.60
N THR A 1159 7.20 18.88 11.77
CA THR A 1159 7.50 19.85 10.69
C THR A 1159 8.84 19.59 9.98
N ASP A 1160 9.52 18.49 10.30
CA ASP A 1160 10.85 18.11 9.83
C ASP A 1160 11.88 19.27 9.90
N VAL A 1161 12.32 19.85 8.78
CA VAL A 1161 13.23 21.00 8.75
C VAL A 1161 12.52 22.33 8.42
N HIS A 1162 11.20 22.32 8.30
CA HIS A 1162 10.36 23.44 7.86
C HIS A 1162 9.50 24.00 9.00
N GLY A 1163 8.58 24.91 8.64
CA GLY A 1163 7.54 25.47 9.51
C GLY A 1163 7.98 26.70 10.27
N GLU A 1164 7.19 27.77 10.15
CA GLU A 1164 7.26 28.95 11.01
C GLU A 1164 5.89 29.22 11.64
N VAL A 1165 5.89 29.73 12.88
CA VAL A 1165 4.65 30.01 13.62
C VAL A 1165 3.96 31.25 13.06
N VAL A 1166 2.69 31.10 12.66
CA VAL A 1166 1.85 32.20 12.17
C VAL A 1166 1.19 32.90 13.35
N HIS A 1167 1.93 33.81 13.98
CA HIS A 1167 1.48 34.52 15.19
C HIS A 1167 0.18 35.31 15.00
N ASP A 1168 -0.13 35.74 13.79
CA ASP A 1168 -1.35 36.47 13.49
C ASP A 1168 -2.62 35.67 13.78
N LEU A 1169 -2.55 34.34 13.77
CA LEU A 1169 -3.69 33.44 14.04
C LEU A 1169 -3.96 33.23 15.54
N ILE A 1170 -3.04 33.63 16.44
CA ILE A 1170 -3.08 33.32 17.88
C ILE A 1170 -3.56 34.53 18.71
N ALA A 1171 -4.57 34.34 19.56
CA ALA A 1171 -5.27 35.41 20.29
C ALA A 1171 -4.48 36.11 21.40
#